data_AF-A0A075MIZ4-F1
#
_entry.id   AF-A0A075MIZ4-F1
#
_cell.length_a   1.000
_cell.length_b   1.000
_cell.length_c   1.000
_cell.angle_alpha   90.00
_cell.angle_beta   90.00
_cell.angle_gamma   90.00
#
_symmetry.space_group_name_H-M   'P 1'
#
loop_
_entity.id
_entity.type
_entity.pdbx_description
1 polymer ?
#
loop_
_entity_poly.entity_id
_entity_poly.type
_entity_poly.pdbx_seq_one_letter_code
_entity_poly.pdbx_strand_id
1 'polypeptide(L)'
;MLKLSYIDLFIVITFLVICLIIGLYKSVKIKTLKDFAVGYKNISVTVLVCTIFASSVGASSTIGITSKIYEFGAVFIVLQLLIPVYWLITAKIVTRNIDQFKDCISMGEIMYKLYGMPGRWMLALAATARSLGSLTAQALAMGYVFYYFLGIETGYGILIGYGIITIYAALGGIRAVIHTETFKFNIFFFIIPISYIVIFTRTGGLENLISHLPESYLHLKLSNENIKFLSSFIIYLLLPGVYPDFIQRCLMARNAEQLKRALNMTALISLPFSAAICLIAYKMRADFPNINPNDALLHFVGILPPILKGTMVAGLLAIIMSVAEATINASSIILVNDVLKVLYPKISNTLQLIALRGITIILSFASLCIINLSHDILQLEWLVGNFWEPIISIPAIAGFLGLKTNSKSFIASVIMAMAFIIIGRFIVGEFTVIIMSFGIIGSAIGLFGMHYYQIFTGQVKLQQSLQKPKNTISHNIALSLASNLYKSFRSSINLLTYNPGQHNLKIRQFCIYTLTYYFTYSLHLTSNPDHEVFAYLIAIGYFFCMVLLFRESLFSKNFINKYLHYYWYFLLAFCLPFVSSYMLFVSKGDDFWVINGILSAFSLYLFVDARRFILLYSIGLIFGFILFKLTGHSIESFEEITTASSIAYIYLFFTTITLLFFRKKEKEQDERVETMHMFGGAMAHEVKSPLATMDMYAGHLGSLLEEATNNKQKQGDFYLLKIKETELEMILDAGKTLKKISSHGITTVDTLLASMKSSVISDDKKELFMNEFIDLAISEYELLKQKQDGIKIIIIDNFQFYGSMYFMKQMLFNLLNNSYKYGGRNVKINIRAENNKLYFRDDGKGIAEEDIPYIFDKFYTKSKSGTGIGLAFCKMVMQDLGGYIECKSRLGKYTEFILTFPKAKKIRKLTKKQ
;
A
#
# COMPACT_ATOMS: atom_id res chain seq x y z
N MET A 1 27.16 38.09 -20.24
CA MET A 1 26.74 38.84 -19.04
C MET A 1 26.04 37.86 -18.10
N LEU A 2 26.44 37.77 -16.82
CA LEU A 2 25.85 36.85 -15.84
C LEU A 2 24.37 37.20 -15.61
N LYS A 3 23.47 36.22 -15.74
CA LYS A 3 22.02 36.41 -15.44
C LYS A 3 21.68 36.19 -13.95
N LEU A 4 22.68 35.86 -13.14
CA LEU A 4 22.56 35.61 -11.70
C LEU A 4 23.11 36.79 -10.89
N SER A 5 22.44 37.12 -9.79
CA SER A 5 22.99 38.02 -8.79
C SER A 5 24.15 37.36 -8.03
N TYR A 6 24.98 38.16 -7.35
CA TYR A 6 26.06 37.61 -6.52
C TYR A 6 25.54 36.66 -5.42
N ILE A 7 24.36 36.92 -4.88
CA ILE A 7 23.72 36.06 -3.87
C ILE A 7 23.28 34.74 -4.51
N ASP A 8 22.68 34.79 -5.71
CA ASP A 8 22.27 33.58 -6.42
C ASP A 8 23.49 32.71 -6.79
N LEU A 9 24.57 33.34 -7.25
CA LEU A 9 25.82 32.65 -7.56
C LEU A 9 26.43 31.99 -6.32
N PHE A 10 26.42 32.68 -5.18
CA PHE A 10 26.88 32.14 -3.91
C PHE A 10 26.09 30.90 -3.50
N ILE A 11 24.75 30.91 -3.66
CA ILE A 11 23.90 29.74 -3.38
C ILE A 11 24.29 28.55 -4.26
N VAL A 12 24.46 28.77 -5.57
CA VAL A 12 24.83 27.70 -6.52
C VAL A 12 26.21 27.11 -6.21
N ILE A 13 27.21 27.96 -5.95
CA ILE A 13 28.56 27.51 -5.60
C ILE A 13 28.54 26.73 -4.28
N THR A 14 27.86 27.26 -3.27
CA THR A 14 27.73 26.60 -1.95
C THR A 14 27.07 25.23 -2.09
N PHE A 15 26.02 25.12 -2.91
CA PHE A 15 25.37 23.85 -3.20
C PHE A 15 26.32 22.81 -3.82
N LEU A 16 27.10 23.20 -4.85
CA LEU A 16 28.06 22.31 -5.50
C LEU A 16 29.16 21.85 -4.54
N VAL A 17 29.67 22.77 -3.72
CA VAL A 17 30.70 22.47 -2.70
C VAL A 17 30.16 21.51 -1.64
N ILE A 18 28.94 21.74 -1.13
CA ILE A 18 28.31 20.83 -0.16
C ILE A 18 28.13 19.44 -0.76
N CYS A 19 27.68 19.33 -2.01
CA CYS A 19 27.54 18.04 -2.69
C CYS A 19 28.88 17.30 -2.77
N LEU A 20 29.96 18.00 -3.14
CA LEU A 20 31.30 17.44 -3.21
C LEU A 20 31.79 16.97 -1.82
N ILE A 21 31.60 17.78 -0.78
CA ILE A 21 31.99 17.44 0.61
C ILE A 21 31.23 16.21 1.10
N ILE A 22 29.91 16.16 0.93
CA ILE A 22 29.09 15.01 1.34
C ILE A 22 29.54 13.74 0.61
N GLY A 23 29.78 13.85 -0.70
CA GLY A 23 30.25 12.74 -1.54
C GLY A 23 31.60 12.18 -1.08
N LEU A 24 32.58 13.06 -0.84
CA LEU A 24 33.93 12.68 -0.43
C LEU A 24 33.98 12.15 1.01
N TYR A 25 33.29 12.79 1.96
CA TYR A 25 33.34 12.44 3.38
C TYR A 25 32.87 11.01 3.67
N LYS A 26 31.93 10.48 2.88
CA LYS A 26 31.36 9.13 3.06
C LYS A 26 32.05 8.04 2.24
N SER A 27 33.07 8.38 1.45
CA SER A 27 33.83 7.42 0.62
C SER A 27 34.77 6.49 1.43
N VAL A 28 35.13 6.86 2.66
CA VAL A 28 36.24 6.27 3.45
C VAL A 28 35.96 4.86 4.02
N LYS A 29 34.81 4.22 3.73
CA LYS A 29 34.41 2.94 4.36
C LYS A 29 34.09 1.79 3.38
N ILE A 30 34.58 1.85 2.14
CA ILE A 30 34.27 0.84 1.10
C ILE A 30 35.40 -0.17 0.99
N LYS A 31 35.13 -1.44 1.31
CA LYS A 31 36.13 -2.53 1.27
C LYS A 31 35.82 -3.62 0.25
N THR A 32 34.56 -3.72 -0.19
CA THR A 32 34.10 -4.77 -1.12
C THR A 32 33.17 -4.20 -2.19
N LEU A 33 33.02 -4.92 -3.30
CA LEU A 33 32.03 -4.62 -4.35
C LEU A 33 30.60 -4.56 -3.78
N LYS A 34 30.26 -5.47 -2.86
CA LYS A 34 28.95 -5.47 -2.19
C LYS A 34 28.75 -4.21 -1.33
N ASP A 35 29.80 -3.73 -0.66
CA ASP A 35 29.75 -2.48 0.10
C ASP A 35 29.53 -1.26 -0.81
N PHE A 36 30.15 -1.28 -2.00
CA PHE A 36 30.00 -0.24 -3.01
C PHE A 36 28.58 -0.22 -3.61
N ALA A 37 27.98 -1.39 -3.84
CA ALA A 37 26.72 -1.54 -4.55
C ALA A 37 25.46 -1.50 -3.68
N VAL A 38 25.41 -2.27 -2.57
CA VAL A 38 24.19 -2.46 -1.72
C VAL A 38 24.53 -2.35 -0.21
N GLY A 39 25.72 -1.85 0.13
CA GLY A 39 26.32 -1.88 1.47
C GLY A 39 25.64 -1.08 2.59
N TYR A 40 24.40 -0.63 2.43
CA TYR A 40 23.67 0.16 3.41
C TYR A 40 22.55 -0.67 4.05
N LYS A 41 22.74 -1.06 5.32
CA LYS A 41 21.72 -1.78 6.10
C LYS A 41 20.83 -0.78 6.85
N ASN A 42 19.54 -1.09 6.98
CA ASN A 42 18.53 -0.30 7.71
C ASN A 42 18.19 1.09 7.14
N ILE A 43 17.98 1.17 5.82
CA ILE A 43 17.43 2.38 5.19
C ILE A 43 15.99 2.60 5.65
N SER A 44 15.58 3.84 5.92
CA SER A 44 14.18 4.17 6.21
C SER A 44 13.33 4.17 4.93
N VAL A 45 12.01 4.03 5.04
CA VAL A 45 11.11 4.16 3.86
C VAL A 45 11.34 5.51 3.17
N THR A 46 11.53 6.56 3.95
CA THR A 46 11.71 7.93 3.50
C THR A 46 12.97 8.13 2.67
N VAL A 47 14.12 7.66 3.16
CA VAL A 47 15.39 7.76 2.42
C VAL A 47 15.27 6.98 1.10
N LEU A 48 14.63 5.81 1.13
CA LEU A 48 14.38 5.02 -0.07
C LEU A 48 13.51 5.77 -1.10
N VAL A 49 12.48 6.49 -0.64
CA VAL A 49 11.65 7.36 -1.50
C VAL A 49 12.50 8.47 -2.13
N CYS A 50 13.32 9.18 -1.34
CA CYS A 50 14.18 10.24 -1.85
C CYS A 50 15.14 9.71 -2.92
N THR A 51 15.81 8.59 -2.67
CA THR A 51 16.77 8.01 -3.60
C THR A 51 16.12 7.49 -4.88
N ILE A 52 14.96 6.82 -4.77
CA ILE A 52 14.22 6.32 -5.95
C ILE A 52 13.72 7.49 -6.80
N PHE A 53 13.16 8.52 -6.16
CA PHE A 53 12.64 9.67 -6.87
C PHE A 53 13.76 10.47 -7.53
N ALA A 54 14.84 10.78 -6.79
CA ALA A 54 15.99 11.53 -7.31
C ALA A 54 16.72 10.81 -8.44
N SER A 55 16.81 9.48 -8.41
CA SER A 55 17.39 8.73 -9.52
C SER A 55 16.47 8.61 -10.74
N SER A 56 15.17 8.85 -10.58
CA SER A 56 14.16 8.74 -11.65
C SER A 56 13.82 10.06 -12.36
N VAL A 57 14.14 11.20 -11.74
CA VAL A 57 13.80 12.53 -12.25
C VAL A 57 15.09 13.23 -12.68
N GLY A 58 15.26 13.43 -13.99
CA GLY A 58 16.42 14.04 -14.64
C GLY A 58 16.08 15.12 -15.66
N ALA A 59 17.07 15.51 -16.47
CA ALA A 59 16.91 16.53 -17.51
C ALA A 59 15.77 16.25 -18.50
N SER A 60 15.60 15.00 -18.93
CA SER A 60 14.53 14.61 -19.85
C SER A 60 13.15 14.81 -19.24
N SER A 61 12.94 14.37 -18.00
CA SER A 61 11.67 14.50 -17.27
C SER A 61 11.31 15.93 -16.84
N THR A 62 12.26 16.87 -16.94
CA THR A 62 12.09 18.26 -16.49
C THR A 62 12.22 19.22 -17.66
N ILE A 63 13.45 19.51 -18.11
CA ILE A 63 13.72 20.40 -19.27
C ILE A 63 13.03 19.84 -20.54
N GLY A 64 13.21 18.54 -20.82
CA GLY A 64 12.64 17.91 -22.01
C GLY A 64 11.10 17.89 -22.03
N ILE A 65 10.47 17.48 -20.93
CA ILE A 65 9.00 17.47 -20.81
C ILE A 65 8.43 18.89 -20.83
N THR A 66 9.08 19.86 -20.16
CA THR A 66 8.65 21.27 -20.22
C THR A 66 8.65 21.78 -21.64
N SER A 67 9.71 21.49 -22.41
CA SER A 67 9.82 21.83 -23.84
C SER A 67 8.67 21.23 -24.65
N LYS A 68 8.36 19.94 -24.46
CA LYS A 68 7.26 19.29 -25.19
C LYS A 68 5.87 19.73 -24.77
N ILE A 69 5.64 20.07 -23.51
CA ILE A 69 4.37 20.66 -23.09
C ILE A 69 4.21 22.07 -23.67
N TYR A 70 5.30 22.85 -23.72
CA TYR A 70 5.28 24.17 -24.36
C TYR A 70 4.97 24.06 -25.87
N GLU A 71 5.46 23.02 -26.55
CA GLU A 71 5.27 22.80 -27.99
C GLU A 71 3.91 22.17 -28.35
N PHE A 72 3.49 21.14 -27.60
CA PHE A 72 2.34 20.28 -27.95
C PHE A 72 1.12 20.44 -27.00
N GLY A 73 1.26 21.21 -25.92
CA GLY A 73 0.14 21.57 -25.04
C GLY A 73 -0.47 20.38 -24.28
N ALA A 74 -1.81 20.30 -24.29
CA ALA A 74 -2.61 19.44 -23.41
C ALA A 74 -2.30 17.94 -23.55
N VAL A 75 -1.83 17.50 -24.72
CA VAL A 75 -1.50 16.08 -24.99
C VAL A 75 -0.43 15.57 -24.01
N PHE A 76 0.61 16.35 -23.75
CA PHE A 76 1.67 15.96 -22.82
C PHE A 76 1.29 16.15 -21.35
N ILE A 77 0.35 17.05 -21.03
CA ILE A 77 -0.17 17.18 -19.66
C ILE A 77 -0.89 15.90 -19.23
N VAL A 78 -1.74 15.35 -20.09
CA VAL A 78 -2.46 14.10 -19.79
C VAL A 78 -1.46 12.97 -19.48
N LEU A 79 -0.39 12.86 -20.27
CA LEU A 79 0.66 11.88 -20.04
C LEU A 79 1.39 12.10 -18.71
N GLN A 80 1.66 13.35 -18.37
CA GLN A 80 2.35 13.72 -17.14
C GLN A 80 1.52 13.44 -15.88
N LEU A 81 0.19 13.61 -15.95
CA LEU A 81 -0.74 13.28 -14.86
C LEU A 81 -0.91 11.77 -14.65
N LEU A 82 -0.50 10.92 -15.59
CA LEU A 82 -0.53 9.46 -15.47
C LEU A 82 0.71 8.86 -14.79
N ILE A 83 1.76 9.64 -14.51
CA ILE A 83 2.97 9.18 -13.82
C ILE A 83 2.71 8.52 -12.45
N PRO A 84 1.79 9.00 -11.59
CA PRO A 84 1.42 8.30 -10.37
C PRO A 84 0.92 6.87 -10.61
N VAL A 85 0.17 6.66 -11.70
CA VAL A 85 -0.35 5.35 -12.09
C VAL A 85 0.81 4.42 -12.48
N TYR A 86 1.77 4.92 -13.25
CA TYR A 86 3.02 4.20 -13.58
C TYR A 86 3.75 3.71 -12.33
N TRP A 87 3.89 4.56 -11.29
CA TRP A 87 4.54 4.16 -10.04
C TRP A 87 3.74 3.12 -9.25
N LEU A 88 2.41 3.20 -9.24
CA LEU A 88 1.56 2.18 -8.60
C LEU A 88 1.62 0.83 -9.32
N ILE A 89 1.68 0.82 -10.65
CA ILE A 89 1.89 -0.39 -11.45
C ILE A 89 3.25 -0.99 -11.14
N THR A 90 4.30 -0.17 -11.13
CA THR A 90 5.67 -0.55 -10.77
C THR A 90 5.72 -1.15 -9.36
N ALA A 91 5.06 -0.51 -8.38
CA ALA A 91 4.95 -1.02 -7.01
C ALA A 91 4.33 -2.41 -6.96
N LYS A 92 3.28 -2.67 -7.73
CA LYS A 92 2.59 -3.97 -7.75
C LYS A 92 3.43 -5.07 -8.40
N ILE A 93 4.16 -4.76 -9.46
CA ILE A 93 4.94 -5.74 -10.23
C ILE A 93 6.24 -6.07 -9.52
N VAL A 94 7.07 -5.06 -9.24
CA VAL A 94 8.43 -5.26 -8.73
C VAL A 94 8.41 -5.88 -7.33
N THR A 95 7.49 -5.46 -6.47
CA THR A 95 7.45 -5.94 -5.07
C THR A 95 6.98 -7.38 -4.92
N ARG A 96 6.32 -7.96 -5.94
CA ARG A 96 5.66 -9.27 -5.81
C ARG A 96 6.64 -10.38 -5.45
N ASN A 97 7.81 -10.41 -6.09
CA ASN A 97 8.83 -11.43 -5.85
C ASN A 97 10.23 -10.82 -5.63
N ILE A 98 10.35 -9.55 -5.23
CA ILE A 98 11.67 -8.93 -5.00
C ILE A 98 12.50 -9.68 -3.94
N ASP A 99 11.85 -10.30 -2.96
CA ASP A 99 12.54 -11.03 -1.88
C ASP A 99 13.39 -12.20 -2.41
N GLN A 100 13.04 -12.79 -3.56
CA GLN A 100 13.83 -13.88 -4.18
C GLN A 100 15.16 -13.39 -4.77
N PHE A 101 15.34 -12.08 -4.94
CA PHE A 101 16.49 -11.45 -5.58
C PHE A 101 17.37 -10.68 -4.60
N LYS A 102 17.12 -10.74 -3.28
CA LYS A 102 17.88 -9.98 -2.27
C LYS A 102 19.37 -10.31 -2.19
N ASP A 103 19.76 -11.51 -2.58
CA ASP A 103 21.18 -11.89 -2.63
C ASP A 103 21.90 -11.30 -3.83
N CYS A 104 21.15 -10.80 -4.82
CA CYS A 104 21.70 -10.17 -6.00
C CYS A 104 22.21 -8.76 -5.68
N ILE A 105 23.33 -8.40 -6.31
CA ILE A 105 24.00 -7.11 -6.19
C ILE A 105 23.69 -6.21 -7.41
N SER A 106 23.36 -6.83 -8.55
CA SER A 106 23.08 -6.15 -9.81
C SER A 106 21.84 -6.72 -10.50
N MET A 107 21.28 -5.93 -11.43
CA MET A 107 20.23 -6.41 -12.34
C MET A 107 20.72 -7.55 -13.24
N GLY A 108 22.03 -7.62 -13.53
CA GLY A 108 22.63 -8.70 -14.31
C GLY A 108 22.59 -10.05 -13.61
N GLU A 109 22.75 -10.08 -12.30
CA GLU A 109 22.54 -11.29 -11.49
C GLU A 109 21.07 -11.74 -11.48
N ILE A 110 20.13 -10.79 -11.47
CA ILE A 110 18.69 -11.10 -11.59
C ILE A 110 18.41 -11.74 -12.94
N MET A 111 18.89 -11.14 -14.03
CA MET A 111 18.72 -11.67 -15.38
C MET A 111 19.43 -13.02 -15.57
N TYR A 112 20.58 -13.22 -14.93
CA TYR A 112 21.26 -14.52 -14.89
C TYR A 112 20.41 -15.58 -14.17
N LYS A 113 19.83 -15.24 -13.01
CA LYS A 113 18.98 -16.16 -12.24
C LYS A 113 17.70 -16.53 -13.00
N LEU A 114 17.19 -15.62 -13.83
CA LEU A 114 15.98 -15.83 -14.64
C LEU A 114 16.25 -16.57 -15.95
N TYR A 115 17.33 -16.22 -16.66
CA TYR A 115 17.54 -16.59 -18.08
C TYR A 115 18.94 -17.13 -18.39
N GLY A 116 19.82 -17.27 -17.40
CA GLY A 116 21.19 -17.75 -17.56
C GLY A 116 22.12 -16.73 -18.23
N MET A 117 23.23 -17.24 -18.80
CA MET A 117 24.27 -16.42 -19.43
C MET A 117 23.75 -15.49 -20.54
N PRO A 118 22.83 -15.91 -21.44
CA PRO A 118 22.31 -15.02 -22.49
C PRO A 118 21.60 -13.78 -21.91
N GLY A 119 20.83 -13.97 -20.83
CA GLY A 119 20.16 -12.86 -20.12
C GLY A 119 21.14 -11.86 -19.54
N ARG A 120 22.22 -12.37 -18.91
CA ARG A 120 23.26 -11.53 -18.31
C ARG A 120 24.02 -10.70 -19.36
N TRP A 121 24.50 -11.33 -20.43
CA TRP A 121 25.27 -10.65 -21.47
C TRP A 121 24.44 -9.59 -22.21
N MET A 122 23.22 -9.94 -22.60
CA MET A 122 22.33 -9.01 -23.29
C MET A 122 21.99 -7.81 -22.39
N LEU A 123 21.74 -8.03 -21.10
CA LEU A 123 21.53 -6.93 -20.16
C LEU A 123 22.76 -6.03 -20.05
N ALA A 124 23.96 -6.59 -19.92
CA ALA A 124 25.18 -5.78 -19.80
C ALA A 124 25.38 -4.88 -21.03
N LEU A 125 25.15 -5.40 -22.23
CA LEU A 125 25.22 -4.64 -23.48
C LEU A 125 24.15 -3.54 -23.54
N ALA A 126 22.88 -3.89 -23.28
CA ALA A 126 21.77 -2.94 -23.29
C ALA A 126 21.92 -1.85 -22.21
N ALA A 127 22.37 -2.20 -21.02
CA ALA A 127 22.60 -1.26 -19.92
C ALA A 127 23.73 -0.27 -20.24
N THR A 128 24.81 -0.74 -20.88
CA THR A 128 25.94 0.10 -21.27
C THR A 128 25.50 1.13 -22.31
N ALA A 129 24.85 0.69 -23.39
CA ALA A 129 24.30 1.57 -24.41
C ALA A 129 23.32 2.60 -23.81
N ARG A 130 22.44 2.13 -22.90
CA ARG A 130 21.51 3.00 -22.17
C ARG A 130 22.22 4.08 -21.38
N SER A 131 23.21 3.67 -20.59
CA SER A 131 23.92 4.62 -19.73
C SER A 131 24.67 5.67 -20.53
N LEU A 132 25.32 5.31 -21.65
CA LEU A 132 25.99 6.30 -22.48
C LEU A 132 25.01 7.36 -23.00
N GLY A 133 23.85 6.95 -23.48
CA GLY A 133 22.80 7.86 -23.94
C GLY A 133 22.29 8.80 -22.86
N SER A 134 21.91 8.24 -21.71
CA SER A 134 21.38 9.05 -20.60
C SER A 134 22.42 9.99 -20.01
N LEU A 135 23.68 9.55 -19.92
CA LEU A 135 24.79 10.37 -19.47
C LEU A 135 25.09 11.53 -20.41
N THR A 136 25.04 11.29 -21.72
CA THR A 136 25.17 12.35 -22.73
C THR A 136 24.06 13.38 -22.60
N ALA A 137 22.81 12.94 -22.37
CA ALA A 137 21.66 13.81 -22.16
C ALA A 137 21.82 14.69 -20.90
N GLN A 138 22.31 14.12 -19.78
CA GLN A 138 22.59 14.90 -18.57
C GLN A 138 23.76 15.87 -18.76
N ALA A 139 24.80 15.49 -19.50
CA ALA A 139 25.92 16.37 -19.82
C ALA A 139 25.45 17.58 -20.63
N LEU A 140 24.69 17.38 -21.70
CA LEU A 140 24.11 18.47 -22.50
C LEU A 140 23.28 19.43 -21.66
N ALA A 141 22.39 18.90 -20.81
CA ALA A 141 21.57 19.70 -19.91
C ALA A 141 22.41 20.56 -18.95
N MET A 142 23.47 19.98 -18.37
CA MET A 142 24.42 20.69 -17.52
C MET A 142 25.08 21.86 -18.27
N GLY A 143 25.54 21.60 -19.49
CA GLY A 143 26.10 22.62 -20.38
C GLY A 143 25.13 23.77 -20.64
N TYR A 144 23.87 23.47 -20.97
CA TYR A 144 22.83 24.49 -21.21
C TYR A 144 22.52 25.33 -19.98
N VAL A 145 22.44 24.73 -18.78
CA VAL A 145 22.22 25.48 -17.53
C VAL A 145 23.40 26.42 -17.25
N PHE A 146 24.64 25.96 -17.41
CA PHE A 146 25.82 26.79 -17.18
C PHE A 146 25.94 27.91 -18.22
N TYR A 147 25.67 27.62 -19.49
CA TYR A 147 25.65 28.66 -20.53
C TYR A 147 24.59 29.72 -20.26
N TYR A 148 23.36 29.31 -19.97
CA TYR A 148 22.24 30.23 -19.80
C TYR A 148 22.39 31.16 -18.57
N PHE A 149 22.86 30.64 -17.44
CA PHE A 149 22.91 31.39 -16.18
C PHE A 149 24.28 31.96 -15.85
N LEU A 150 25.36 31.20 -16.10
CA LEU A 150 26.73 31.59 -15.76
C LEU A 150 27.45 32.25 -16.94
N GLY A 151 26.92 32.14 -18.16
CA GLY A 151 27.59 32.64 -19.38
C GLY A 151 28.85 31.86 -19.74
N ILE A 152 29.02 30.65 -19.18
CA ILE A 152 30.15 29.75 -19.47
C ILE A 152 29.80 28.99 -20.74
N GLU A 153 30.69 28.99 -21.73
CA GLU A 153 30.48 28.23 -22.97
C GLU A 153 30.14 26.76 -22.67
N THR A 154 29.18 26.20 -23.42
CA THR A 154 28.60 24.87 -23.18
C THR A 154 29.67 23.79 -22.99
N GLY A 155 30.74 23.80 -23.79
CA GLY A 155 31.85 22.84 -23.67
C GLY A 155 32.59 22.91 -22.34
N TYR A 156 33.00 24.10 -21.91
CA TYR A 156 33.63 24.28 -20.58
C TYR A 156 32.65 23.97 -19.45
N GLY A 157 31.37 24.31 -19.63
CA GLY A 157 30.37 24.04 -18.62
C GLY A 157 30.14 22.54 -18.38
N ILE A 158 30.13 21.76 -19.47
CA ILE A 158 30.11 20.30 -19.41
C ILE A 158 31.36 19.78 -18.69
N LEU A 159 32.56 20.20 -19.10
CA LEU A 159 33.81 19.71 -18.49
C LEU A 159 33.86 19.95 -16.97
N ILE A 160 33.46 21.14 -16.52
CA ILE A 160 33.47 21.51 -15.10
C ILE A 160 32.39 20.72 -14.33
N GLY A 161 31.12 20.84 -14.74
CA GLY A 161 30.00 20.26 -14.02
C GLY A 161 30.03 18.73 -14.04
N TYR A 162 30.32 18.14 -15.20
CA TYR A 162 30.38 16.71 -15.39
C TYR A 162 31.65 16.09 -14.79
N GLY A 163 32.79 16.79 -14.84
CA GLY A 163 34.01 16.38 -14.16
C GLY A 163 33.84 16.25 -12.65
N ILE A 164 33.13 17.19 -12.01
CA ILE A 164 32.78 17.10 -10.59
C ILE A 164 31.96 15.82 -10.32
N ILE A 165 30.92 15.55 -11.11
CA ILE A 165 30.09 14.34 -10.99
C ILE A 165 30.94 13.08 -11.07
N THR A 166 31.80 12.97 -12.10
CA THR A 166 32.64 11.79 -12.31
C THR A 166 33.59 11.56 -11.14
N ILE A 167 34.24 12.60 -10.61
CA ILE A 167 35.21 12.48 -9.52
C ILE A 167 34.54 11.91 -8.26
N TYR A 168 33.47 12.54 -7.78
CA TYR A 168 32.86 12.09 -6.54
C TYR A 168 32.03 10.81 -6.72
N ALA A 169 31.51 10.51 -7.93
CA ALA A 169 30.85 9.24 -8.22
C ALA A 169 31.85 8.07 -8.31
N ALA A 170 33.06 8.29 -8.83
CA ALA A 170 34.11 7.26 -8.83
C ALA A 170 34.55 6.92 -7.40
N LEU A 171 34.68 7.95 -6.55
CA LEU A 171 35.14 7.78 -5.17
C LEU A 171 34.01 7.31 -4.23
N GLY A 172 32.77 7.74 -4.51
CA GLY A 172 31.59 7.50 -3.68
C GLY A 172 30.84 6.23 -4.08
N GLY A 173 30.79 5.25 -3.18
CA GLY A 173 29.86 4.11 -3.30
C GLY A 173 28.44 4.49 -2.90
N ILE A 174 27.53 3.51 -2.91
CA ILE A 174 26.09 3.70 -2.65
C ILE A 174 25.79 4.50 -1.36
N ARG A 175 26.64 4.42 -0.32
CA ARG A 175 26.46 5.20 0.90
C ARG A 175 26.58 6.71 0.67
N ALA A 176 27.56 7.14 -0.11
CA ALA A 176 27.73 8.54 -0.47
C ALA A 176 26.54 9.00 -1.31
N VAL A 177 26.17 8.19 -2.30
CA VAL A 177 25.05 8.42 -3.22
C VAL A 177 23.73 8.63 -2.48
N ILE A 178 23.42 7.80 -1.49
CA ILE A 178 22.18 7.95 -0.70
C ILE A 178 22.11 9.32 -0.01
N HIS A 179 23.23 9.79 0.55
CA HIS A 179 23.26 11.06 1.27
C HIS A 179 23.20 12.25 0.32
N THR A 180 23.95 12.21 -0.79
CA THR A 180 23.91 13.26 -1.82
C THR A 180 22.52 13.32 -2.47
N GLU A 181 21.93 12.19 -2.83
CA GLU A 181 20.57 12.12 -3.40
C GLU A 181 19.51 12.61 -2.41
N THR A 182 19.59 12.26 -1.12
CA THR A 182 18.64 12.75 -0.12
C THR A 182 18.74 14.27 0.03
N PHE A 183 19.94 14.84 0.05
CA PHE A 183 20.15 16.29 0.10
C PHE A 183 19.59 16.99 -1.15
N LYS A 184 19.98 16.52 -2.34
CA LYS A 184 19.53 17.03 -3.64
C LYS A 184 18.01 16.96 -3.79
N PHE A 185 17.41 15.83 -3.42
CA PHE A 185 15.96 15.62 -3.44
C PHE A 185 15.23 16.71 -2.68
N ASN A 186 15.65 17.01 -1.45
CA ASN A 186 14.99 18.06 -0.67
C ASN A 186 15.05 19.41 -1.39
N ILE A 187 16.17 19.78 -2.01
CA ILE A 187 16.29 21.06 -2.72
C ILE A 187 15.31 21.12 -3.90
N PHE A 188 15.41 20.20 -4.85
CA PHE A 188 14.64 20.31 -6.08
C PHE A 188 13.15 20.01 -5.89
N PHE A 189 12.80 19.14 -4.95
CA PHE A 189 11.41 18.73 -4.74
C PHE A 189 10.56 19.87 -4.13
N PHE A 190 11.16 20.72 -3.29
CA PHE A 190 10.48 21.89 -2.75
C PHE A 190 10.52 23.08 -3.69
N ILE A 191 11.68 23.36 -4.29
CA ILE A 191 11.86 24.61 -5.03
C ILE A 191 10.99 24.69 -6.29
N ILE A 192 10.73 23.57 -6.99
CA ILE A 192 9.94 23.57 -8.23
C ILE A 192 8.47 23.96 -7.97
N PRO A 193 7.73 23.28 -7.06
CA PRO A 193 6.37 23.72 -6.70
C PRO A 193 6.32 25.13 -6.09
N ILE A 194 7.27 25.50 -5.24
CA ILE A 194 7.32 26.84 -4.62
C ILE A 194 7.52 27.91 -5.69
N SER A 195 8.48 27.71 -6.61
CA SER A 195 8.77 28.66 -7.68
C SER A 195 7.56 28.88 -8.59
N TYR A 196 6.85 27.79 -8.91
CA TYR A 196 5.59 27.88 -9.63
C TYR A 196 4.55 28.73 -8.87
N ILE A 197 4.24 28.39 -7.61
CA ILE A 197 3.22 29.09 -6.80
C ILE A 197 3.54 30.60 -6.67
N VAL A 198 4.81 30.95 -6.45
CA VAL A 198 5.25 32.36 -6.33
C VAL A 198 5.05 33.14 -7.63
N ILE A 199 5.34 32.55 -8.79
CA ILE A 199 5.10 33.23 -10.07
C ILE A 199 3.61 33.32 -10.36
N PHE A 200 2.85 32.25 -10.09
CA PHE A 200 1.43 32.19 -10.41
C PHE A 200 0.59 33.21 -9.63
N THR A 201 0.92 33.41 -8.36
CA THR A 201 0.30 34.43 -7.49
C THR A 201 0.57 35.85 -7.97
N ARG A 202 1.78 36.13 -8.48
CA ARG A 202 2.14 37.45 -9.04
C ARG A 202 1.44 37.78 -10.35
N THR A 203 0.96 36.78 -11.07
CA THR A 203 0.42 36.95 -12.43
C THR A 203 -1.09 36.73 -12.51
N GLY A 204 -1.84 36.84 -11.41
CA GLY A 204 -3.31 36.76 -11.43
C GLY A 204 -3.89 35.35 -11.54
N GLY A 205 -3.13 34.30 -11.22
CA GLY A 205 -3.65 32.95 -11.04
C GLY A 205 -4.02 32.19 -12.33
N LEU A 206 -4.90 31.19 -12.17
CA LEU A 206 -5.29 30.26 -13.24
C LEU A 206 -6.17 30.92 -14.30
N GLU A 207 -7.05 31.83 -13.89
CA GLU A 207 -7.94 32.55 -14.79
C GLU A 207 -7.16 33.39 -15.79
N ASN A 208 -6.15 34.12 -15.31
CA ASN A 208 -5.28 34.90 -16.18
C ASN A 208 -4.37 34.02 -17.06
N LEU A 209 -3.97 32.85 -16.58
CA LEU A 209 -3.25 31.88 -17.40
C LEU A 209 -4.12 31.38 -18.56
N ILE A 210 -5.36 30.97 -18.26
CA ILE A 210 -6.29 30.41 -19.24
C ILE A 210 -6.65 31.44 -20.31
N SER A 211 -6.86 32.71 -19.92
CA SER A 211 -7.23 33.78 -20.86
C SER A 211 -6.11 34.14 -21.86
N HIS A 212 -4.85 33.93 -21.49
CA HIS A 212 -3.68 34.20 -22.34
C HIS A 212 -3.19 32.98 -23.10
N LEU A 213 -3.72 31.78 -22.81
CA LEU A 213 -3.38 30.57 -23.54
C LEU A 213 -4.14 30.51 -24.87
N PRO A 214 -3.50 30.07 -25.97
CA PRO A 214 -4.21 29.82 -27.21
C PRO A 214 -5.30 28.75 -27.00
N GLU A 215 -6.47 28.90 -27.63
CA GLU A 215 -7.58 27.93 -27.51
C GLU A 215 -7.17 26.48 -27.83
N SER A 216 -6.19 26.29 -28.73
CA SER A 216 -5.65 24.98 -29.09
C SER A 216 -4.93 24.25 -27.94
N TYR A 217 -4.58 24.95 -26.87
CA TYR A 217 -3.93 24.41 -25.66
C TYR A 217 -4.94 24.09 -24.54
N LEU A 218 -6.17 24.60 -24.65
CA LEU A 218 -7.26 24.35 -23.69
C LEU A 218 -8.03 23.07 -24.02
N HIS A 219 -8.06 22.68 -25.30
CA HIS A 219 -8.74 21.47 -25.77
C HIS A 219 -7.76 20.42 -26.29
N LEU A 220 -8.02 19.15 -25.95
CA LEU A 220 -7.27 18.03 -26.49
C LEU A 220 -7.63 17.84 -27.98
N LYS A 221 -6.77 18.33 -28.88
CA LYS A 221 -6.93 18.12 -30.32
C LYS A 221 -6.65 16.66 -30.68
N LEU A 222 -7.69 15.85 -30.88
CA LEU A 222 -7.61 14.43 -31.25
C LEU A 222 -7.30 14.26 -32.75
N SER A 223 -6.16 14.77 -33.21
CA SER A 223 -5.66 14.46 -34.55
C SER A 223 -5.16 13.02 -34.63
N ASN A 224 -5.13 12.45 -35.85
CA ASN A 224 -4.57 11.09 -36.07
C ASN A 224 -3.14 10.95 -35.53
N GLU A 225 -2.33 12.00 -35.62
CA GLU A 225 -0.97 12.02 -35.07
C GLU A 225 -0.97 12.03 -33.54
N ASN A 226 -1.79 12.88 -32.91
CA ASN A 226 -1.89 12.96 -31.46
C ASN A 226 -2.44 11.66 -30.85
N ILE A 227 -3.37 10.98 -31.54
CA ILE A 227 -3.89 9.68 -31.10
C ILE A 227 -2.80 8.59 -31.18
N LYS A 228 -2.03 8.54 -32.27
CA LYS A 228 -0.89 7.61 -32.41
C LYS A 228 0.17 7.87 -31.35
N PHE A 229 0.42 9.14 -31.04
CA PHE A 229 1.38 9.55 -30.02
C PHE A 229 0.90 9.19 -28.61
N LEU A 230 -0.33 9.56 -28.25
CA LEU A 230 -0.92 9.29 -26.94
C LEU A 230 -1.03 7.78 -26.66
N SER A 231 -1.48 6.99 -27.63
CA SER A 231 -1.58 5.52 -27.48
C SER A 231 -0.22 4.87 -27.24
N SER A 232 0.83 5.31 -27.93
CA SER A 232 2.20 4.81 -27.74
C SER A 232 2.75 5.14 -26.35
N PHE A 233 2.52 6.36 -25.86
CA PHE A 233 2.94 6.76 -24.51
C PHE A 233 2.14 6.07 -23.40
N ILE A 234 0.86 5.79 -23.63
CA ILE A 234 0.06 5.02 -22.66
C ILE A 234 0.63 3.60 -22.55
N ILE A 235 0.97 2.95 -23.67
CA ILE A 235 1.63 1.63 -23.65
C ILE A 235 2.95 1.69 -22.89
N TYR A 236 3.76 2.74 -23.11
CA TYR A 236 4.98 3.00 -22.35
C TYR A 236 4.71 3.11 -20.84
N LEU A 237 3.73 3.91 -20.42
CA LEU A 237 3.38 4.14 -19.01
C LEU A 237 2.79 2.91 -18.30
N LEU A 238 2.27 1.93 -19.05
CA LEU A 238 1.77 0.67 -18.48
C LEU A 238 2.87 -0.32 -18.12
N LEU A 239 4.11 -0.10 -18.60
CA LEU A 239 5.25 -0.97 -18.33
C LEU A 239 6.18 -0.34 -17.27
N PRO A 240 6.47 -1.04 -16.16
CA PRO A 240 7.46 -0.58 -15.19
C PRO A 240 8.83 -0.36 -15.81
N GLY A 241 9.45 0.77 -15.52
CA GLY A 241 10.85 1.04 -15.86
C GLY A 241 11.78 0.27 -14.92
N VAL A 242 12.18 -0.93 -15.31
CA VAL A 242 13.09 -1.81 -14.54
C VAL A 242 14.56 -1.51 -14.83
N TYR A 243 14.95 -0.25 -14.67
CA TYR A 243 16.30 0.23 -14.96
C TYR A 243 17.33 -0.25 -13.91
N PRO A 244 18.62 -0.40 -14.28
CA PRO A 244 19.66 -0.87 -13.35
C PRO A 244 19.78 -0.05 -12.06
N ASP A 245 19.77 1.27 -12.21
CA ASP A 245 19.85 2.24 -11.12
C ASP A 245 18.63 2.14 -10.20
N PHE A 246 17.43 2.04 -10.77
CA PHE A 246 16.19 1.82 -10.03
C PHE A 246 16.18 0.48 -9.27
N ILE A 247 16.56 -0.61 -9.93
CA ILE A 247 16.61 -1.94 -9.32
C ILE A 247 17.63 -2.00 -8.19
N GLN A 248 18.77 -1.32 -8.32
CA GLN A 248 19.74 -1.19 -7.24
C GLN A 248 19.11 -0.61 -5.98
N ARG A 249 18.26 0.43 -6.09
CA ARG A 249 17.51 0.99 -4.93
C ARG A 249 16.49 -0.01 -4.39
N CYS A 250 15.83 -0.76 -5.27
CA CYS A 250 14.88 -1.78 -4.87
C CYS A 250 15.54 -2.90 -4.03
N LEU A 251 16.75 -3.32 -4.39
CA LEU A 251 17.54 -4.33 -3.67
C LEU A 251 18.05 -3.86 -2.30
N MET A 252 18.09 -2.54 -2.07
CA MET A 252 18.45 -1.96 -0.77
C MET A 252 17.30 -2.04 0.25
N ALA A 253 16.07 -2.32 -0.17
CA ALA A 253 14.94 -2.47 0.72
C ALA A 253 15.04 -3.75 1.56
N ARG A 254 14.72 -3.65 2.85
CA ARG A 254 14.83 -4.80 3.77
C ARG A 254 13.86 -5.93 3.42
N ASN A 255 12.71 -5.61 2.83
CA ASN A 255 11.66 -6.54 2.44
C ASN A 255 10.69 -5.92 1.41
N ALA A 256 9.93 -6.79 0.73
CA ALA A 256 8.90 -6.38 -0.24
C ALA A 256 7.91 -5.35 0.33
N GLU A 257 7.55 -5.47 1.61
CA GLU A 257 6.61 -4.55 2.25
C GLU A 257 7.17 -3.13 2.39
N GLN A 258 8.44 -3.01 2.81
CA GLN A 258 9.12 -1.72 2.86
C GLN A 258 9.21 -1.09 1.48
N LEU A 259 9.61 -1.87 0.47
CA LEU A 259 9.71 -1.40 -0.91
C LEU A 259 8.35 -0.93 -1.44
N LYS A 260 7.29 -1.71 -1.19
CA LYS A 260 5.92 -1.35 -1.57
C LYS A 260 5.47 -0.05 -0.93
N ARG A 261 5.76 0.14 0.37
CA ARG A 261 5.47 1.41 1.07
C ARG A 261 6.23 2.58 0.44
N ALA A 262 7.50 2.39 0.04
CA ALA A 262 8.29 3.42 -0.61
C ALA A 262 7.74 3.77 -2.00
N LEU A 263 7.52 2.79 -2.88
CA LEU A 263 7.02 3.03 -4.24
C LEU A 263 5.62 3.66 -4.26
N ASN A 264 4.73 3.25 -3.33
CA ASN A 264 3.42 3.91 -3.18
C ASN A 264 3.57 5.37 -2.72
N MET A 265 4.58 5.69 -1.91
CA MET A 265 4.88 7.07 -1.53
C MET A 265 5.48 7.85 -2.71
N THR A 266 6.36 7.24 -3.51
CA THR A 266 6.90 7.82 -4.75
C THR A 266 5.78 8.20 -5.72
N ALA A 267 4.79 7.32 -5.91
CA ALA A 267 3.60 7.59 -6.73
C ALA A 267 2.81 8.82 -6.26
N LEU A 268 2.70 8.97 -4.95
CA LEU A 268 1.97 10.09 -4.37
C LEU A 268 2.71 11.42 -4.60
N ILE A 269 4.00 11.44 -4.29
CA ILE A 269 4.79 12.68 -4.36
C ILE A 269 5.06 13.11 -5.81
N SER A 270 4.97 12.20 -6.78
CA SER A 270 5.15 12.54 -8.20
C SER A 270 4.04 13.42 -8.75
N LEU A 271 2.83 13.39 -8.20
CA LEU A 271 1.69 14.17 -8.70
C LEU A 271 1.91 15.69 -8.59
N PRO A 272 2.16 16.28 -7.40
CA PRO A 272 2.35 17.72 -7.28
C PRO A 272 3.60 18.22 -8.05
N PHE A 273 4.65 17.40 -8.09
CA PHE A 273 5.85 17.70 -8.87
C PHE A 273 5.56 17.77 -10.37
N SER A 274 4.83 16.78 -10.89
CA SER A 274 4.39 16.68 -12.28
C SER A 274 3.49 17.84 -12.68
N ALA A 275 2.52 18.17 -11.83
CA ALA A 275 1.60 19.28 -12.05
C ALA A 275 2.35 20.63 -12.09
N ALA A 276 3.31 20.85 -11.20
CA ALA A 276 4.12 22.07 -11.20
C ALA A 276 4.88 22.26 -12.54
N ILE A 277 5.47 21.19 -13.08
CA ILE A 277 6.15 21.23 -14.39
C ILE A 277 5.17 21.59 -15.52
N CYS A 278 3.98 20.97 -15.54
CA CYS A 278 2.95 21.29 -16.54
C CYS A 278 2.55 22.77 -16.51
N LEU A 279 2.34 23.31 -15.30
CA LEU A 279 1.88 24.68 -15.12
C LEU A 279 2.99 25.68 -15.43
N ILE A 280 4.26 25.37 -15.13
CA ILE A 280 5.42 26.16 -15.58
C ILE A 280 5.45 26.23 -17.11
N ALA A 281 5.29 25.09 -17.81
CA ALA A 281 5.30 25.05 -19.27
C ALA A 281 4.17 25.91 -19.88
N TYR A 282 2.95 25.77 -19.35
CA TYR A 282 1.81 26.58 -19.79
C TYR A 282 2.00 28.07 -19.51
N LYS A 283 2.57 28.42 -18.36
CA LYS A 283 2.87 29.80 -18.03
C LYS A 283 3.87 30.41 -19.01
N MET A 284 4.92 29.66 -19.36
CA MET A 284 5.88 30.11 -20.37
C MET A 284 5.24 30.25 -21.75
N ARG A 285 4.33 29.35 -22.11
CA ARG A 285 3.59 29.45 -23.37
C ARG A 285 2.68 30.68 -23.43
N ALA A 286 2.01 31.01 -22.33
CA ALA A 286 1.12 32.15 -22.22
C ALA A 286 1.87 33.49 -22.29
N ASP A 287 2.96 33.63 -21.52
CA ASP A 287 3.68 34.90 -21.42
C ASP A 287 4.68 35.12 -22.56
N PHE A 288 5.27 34.05 -23.08
CA PHE A 288 6.39 34.11 -24.03
C PHE A 288 6.15 33.14 -25.19
N PRO A 289 5.23 33.42 -26.13
CA PRO A 289 4.82 32.46 -27.18
C PRO A 289 5.87 32.21 -28.27
N ASN A 290 6.92 33.02 -28.38
CA ASN A 290 7.89 32.95 -29.48
C ASN A 290 9.31 32.52 -29.03
N ILE A 291 9.46 31.97 -27.83
CA ILE A 291 10.74 31.43 -27.38
C ILE A 291 10.97 30.01 -27.90
N ASN A 292 12.24 29.61 -27.99
CA ASN A 292 12.61 28.24 -28.28
C ASN A 292 12.06 27.31 -27.19
N PRO A 293 11.30 26.25 -27.53
CA PRO A 293 10.73 25.32 -26.55
C PRO A 293 11.76 24.75 -25.56
N ASN A 294 12.98 24.47 -26.02
CA ASN A 294 14.04 23.91 -25.19
C ASN A 294 14.52 24.87 -24.10
N ASP A 295 14.30 26.18 -24.28
CA ASP A 295 14.67 27.21 -23.32
C ASP A 295 13.53 27.55 -22.35
N ALA A 296 12.32 27.00 -22.52
CA ALA A 296 11.14 27.39 -21.74
C ALA A 296 11.37 27.29 -20.23
N LEU A 297 11.90 26.17 -19.73
CA LEU A 297 12.19 26.02 -18.30
C LEU A 297 13.29 26.97 -17.83
N LEU A 298 14.34 27.19 -18.63
CA LEU A 298 15.45 28.09 -18.28
C LEU A 298 14.98 29.55 -18.25
N HIS A 299 14.09 29.93 -19.17
CA HIS A 299 13.47 31.25 -19.20
C HIS A 299 12.56 31.48 -17.98
N PHE A 300 11.79 30.47 -17.57
CA PHE A 300 11.01 30.50 -16.33
C PHE A 300 11.90 30.77 -15.11
N VAL A 301 13.04 30.08 -15.01
CA VAL A 301 13.98 30.33 -13.91
C VAL A 301 14.58 31.73 -13.99
N GLY A 302 14.80 32.25 -15.20
CA GLY A 302 15.27 33.61 -15.45
C GLY A 302 14.39 34.71 -14.86
N ILE A 303 13.06 34.51 -14.80
CA ILE A 303 12.09 35.49 -14.28
C ILE A 303 11.88 35.41 -12.75
N LEU A 304 12.45 34.41 -12.08
CA LEU A 304 12.31 34.28 -10.62
C LEU A 304 13.02 35.43 -9.88
N PRO A 305 12.51 35.83 -8.69
CA PRO A 305 13.20 36.79 -7.84
C PRO A 305 14.57 36.25 -7.38
N PRO A 306 15.51 37.13 -6.98
CA PRO A 306 16.78 36.72 -6.37
C PRO A 306 16.56 35.78 -5.18
N ILE A 307 17.54 34.96 -4.83
CA ILE A 307 17.49 33.84 -3.88
C ILE A 307 16.68 32.66 -4.43
N LEU A 308 15.44 32.89 -4.85
CA LEU A 308 14.60 31.84 -5.43
C LEU A 308 15.18 31.37 -6.76
N LYS A 309 15.67 32.30 -7.59
CA LYS A 309 16.41 32.03 -8.83
C LYS A 309 17.65 31.16 -8.57
N GLY A 310 18.55 31.59 -7.68
CA GLY A 310 19.76 30.82 -7.35
C GLY A 310 19.46 29.42 -6.79
N THR A 311 18.44 29.32 -5.93
CA THR A 311 18.00 28.03 -5.37
C THR A 311 17.38 27.12 -6.44
N MET A 312 16.63 27.69 -7.38
CA MET A 312 16.04 26.93 -8.49
C MET A 312 17.11 26.46 -9.48
N VAL A 313 18.13 27.27 -9.78
CA VAL A 313 19.30 26.82 -10.55
C VAL A 313 20.01 25.68 -9.82
N ALA A 314 20.24 25.79 -8.52
CA ALA A 314 20.79 24.69 -7.72
C ALA A 314 19.89 23.44 -7.76
N GLY A 315 18.57 23.60 -7.75
CA GLY A 315 17.60 22.52 -7.90
C GLY A 315 17.67 21.82 -9.26
N LEU A 316 17.80 22.56 -10.36
CA LEU A 316 17.99 21.99 -11.70
C LEU A 316 19.31 21.21 -11.79
N LEU A 317 20.40 21.76 -11.25
CA LEU A 317 21.67 21.06 -11.16
C LEU A 317 21.56 19.78 -10.31
N ALA A 318 20.84 19.85 -9.18
CA ALA A 318 20.57 18.71 -8.31
C ALA A 318 19.84 17.57 -9.05
N ILE A 319 18.86 17.89 -9.89
CA ILE A 319 18.13 16.93 -10.74
C ILE A 319 19.09 16.26 -11.73
N ILE A 320 19.84 17.06 -12.49
CA ILE A 320 20.76 16.58 -13.53
C ILE A 320 21.85 15.67 -12.92
N MET A 321 22.44 16.12 -11.80
CA MET A 321 23.50 15.38 -11.11
C MET A 321 23.00 14.06 -10.51
N SER A 322 21.76 13.99 -10.03
CA SER A 322 21.23 12.78 -9.36
C SER A 322 21.08 11.62 -10.35
N VAL A 323 20.51 11.87 -11.53
CA VAL A 323 20.36 10.83 -12.57
C VAL A 323 21.70 10.40 -13.15
N ALA A 324 22.61 11.34 -13.39
CA ALA A 324 23.96 11.03 -13.89
C ALA A 324 24.72 10.12 -12.91
N GLU A 325 24.71 10.45 -11.62
CA GLU A 325 25.35 9.68 -10.55
C GLU A 325 24.75 8.27 -10.42
N ALA A 326 23.42 8.17 -10.40
CA ALA A 326 22.73 6.88 -10.29
C ALA A 326 23.04 5.96 -11.48
N THR A 327 23.05 6.52 -12.69
CA THR A 327 23.33 5.79 -13.94
C THR A 327 24.79 5.31 -14.00
N ILE A 328 25.76 6.19 -13.71
CA ILE A 328 27.19 5.84 -13.67
C ILE A 328 27.43 4.71 -12.67
N ASN A 329 26.89 4.85 -11.45
CA ASN A 329 27.11 3.88 -10.40
C ASN A 329 26.56 2.50 -10.79
N ALA A 330 25.31 2.43 -11.23
CA ALA A 330 24.67 1.17 -11.60
C ALA A 330 25.36 0.49 -12.79
N SER A 331 25.76 1.24 -13.83
CA SER A 331 26.46 0.70 -14.99
C SER A 331 27.87 0.22 -14.66
N SER A 332 28.60 0.95 -13.81
CA SER A 332 29.93 0.52 -13.36
C SER A 332 29.85 -0.83 -12.63
N ILE A 333 28.83 -1.02 -11.79
CA ILE A 333 28.59 -2.28 -11.08
C ILE A 333 28.27 -3.41 -12.05
N ILE A 334 27.44 -3.17 -13.07
CA ILE A 334 27.13 -4.18 -14.10
C ILE A 334 28.41 -4.59 -14.84
N LEU A 335 29.21 -3.64 -15.30
CA LEU A 335 30.43 -3.95 -16.06
C LEU A 335 31.48 -4.68 -15.20
N VAL A 336 31.59 -4.37 -13.90
CA VAL A 336 32.52 -5.09 -13.03
C VAL A 336 31.98 -6.44 -12.59
N ASN A 337 30.74 -6.51 -12.11
CA ASN A 337 30.17 -7.71 -11.51
C ASN A 337 29.70 -8.73 -12.56
N ASP A 338 29.07 -8.27 -13.63
CA ASP A 338 28.42 -9.13 -14.62
C ASP A 338 29.27 -9.39 -15.86
N VAL A 339 30.29 -8.57 -16.12
CA VAL A 339 31.23 -8.77 -17.24
C VAL A 339 32.61 -9.14 -16.74
N LEU A 340 33.31 -8.23 -16.05
CA LEU A 340 34.72 -8.43 -15.68
C LEU A 340 34.93 -9.64 -14.76
N LYS A 341 34.11 -9.78 -13.72
CA LYS A 341 34.17 -10.91 -12.78
C LYS A 341 33.77 -12.24 -13.42
N VAL A 342 32.91 -12.21 -14.45
CA VAL A 342 32.54 -13.41 -15.21
C VAL A 342 33.70 -13.88 -16.10
N LEU A 343 34.40 -12.94 -16.74
CA LEU A 343 35.59 -13.23 -17.54
C LEU A 343 36.80 -13.63 -16.67
N TYR A 344 36.92 -13.03 -15.48
CA TYR A 344 38.02 -13.28 -14.54
C TYR A 344 37.50 -13.59 -13.13
N PRO A 345 37.09 -14.84 -12.84
CA PRO A 345 36.43 -15.21 -11.58
C PRO A 345 37.27 -15.00 -10.31
N LYS A 346 38.61 -15.01 -10.42
CA LYS A 346 39.55 -14.89 -9.28
C LYS A 346 40.02 -13.45 -9.01
N ILE A 347 39.33 -12.44 -9.55
CA ILE A 347 39.69 -11.03 -9.37
C ILE A 347 39.58 -10.59 -7.90
N SER A 348 40.65 -10.00 -7.35
CA SER A 348 40.69 -9.55 -5.95
C SER A 348 39.73 -8.37 -5.69
N ASN A 349 39.25 -8.23 -4.44
CA ASN A 349 38.35 -7.12 -4.07
C ASN A 349 38.98 -5.74 -4.36
N THR A 350 40.28 -5.60 -4.14
CA THR A 350 41.01 -4.35 -4.43
C THR A 350 40.97 -4.03 -5.93
N LEU A 351 41.23 -5.03 -6.78
CA LEU A 351 41.22 -4.85 -8.23
C LEU A 351 39.80 -4.59 -8.76
N GLN A 352 38.77 -5.19 -8.16
CA GLN A 352 37.36 -4.87 -8.47
C GLN A 352 37.03 -3.41 -8.17
N LEU A 353 37.48 -2.86 -7.03
CA LEU A 353 37.25 -1.45 -6.68
C LEU A 353 38.02 -0.49 -7.60
N ILE A 354 39.24 -0.84 -8.00
CA ILE A 354 40.01 -0.08 -8.99
C ILE A 354 39.29 -0.11 -10.36
N ALA A 355 38.81 -1.28 -10.78
CA ALA A 355 38.06 -1.44 -12.03
C ALA A 355 36.76 -0.63 -12.02
N LEU A 356 36.01 -0.61 -10.91
CA LEU A 356 34.81 0.22 -10.75
C LEU A 356 35.12 1.70 -11.03
N ARG A 357 36.15 2.22 -10.35
CA ARG A 357 36.60 3.62 -10.50
C ARG A 357 37.04 3.93 -11.93
N GLY A 358 37.84 3.05 -12.54
CA GLY A 358 38.28 3.19 -13.92
C GLY A 358 37.11 3.18 -14.90
N ILE A 359 36.17 2.25 -14.75
CA ILE A 359 34.99 2.14 -15.61
C ILE A 359 34.09 3.38 -15.46
N THR A 360 33.90 3.91 -14.26
CA THR A 360 33.17 5.17 -14.05
C THR A 360 33.74 6.32 -14.89
N ILE A 361 35.08 6.47 -14.89
CA ILE A 361 35.77 7.50 -15.67
C ILE A 361 35.63 7.24 -17.17
N ILE A 362 35.80 5.98 -17.60
CA ILE A 362 35.68 5.57 -19.01
C ILE A 362 34.25 5.84 -19.53
N LEU A 363 33.21 5.44 -18.79
CA LEU A 363 31.81 5.69 -19.17
C LEU A 363 31.52 7.18 -19.29
N SER A 364 32.04 7.98 -18.36
CA SER A 364 31.88 9.43 -18.39
C SER A 364 32.52 10.03 -19.64
N PHE A 365 33.77 9.67 -19.95
CA PHE A 365 34.47 10.16 -21.14
C PHE A 365 33.83 9.67 -22.44
N ALA A 366 33.43 8.39 -22.50
CA ALA A 366 32.76 7.82 -23.67
C ALA A 366 31.42 8.51 -23.97
N SER A 367 30.69 8.94 -22.93
CA SER A 367 29.46 9.73 -23.13
C SER A 367 29.72 11.10 -23.77
N LEU A 368 30.86 11.74 -23.47
CA LEU A 368 31.23 13.03 -24.08
C LEU A 368 31.51 12.90 -25.57
N CYS A 369 32.08 11.77 -26.02
CA CYS A 369 32.32 11.51 -27.45
C CYS A 369 31.04 11.38 -28.28
N ILE A 370 29.90 11.10 -27.64
CA ILE A 370 28.60 10.84 -28.27
C ILE A 370 27.78 12.13 -28.40
N ILE A 371 28.19 13.23 -27.77
CA ILE A 371 27.48 14.53 -27.75
C ILE A 371 27.11 15.04 -29.14
N ASN A 372 27.96 14.81 -30.14
CA ASN A 372 27.72 15.31 -31.50
C ASN A 372 26.61 14.55 -32.27
N LEU A 373 26.07 13.46 -31.72
CA LEU A 373 25.05 12.64 -32.39
C LEU A 373 23.64 13.22 -32.31
N SER A 374 23.35 14.10 -31.33
CA SER A 374 22.03 14.73 -31.20
C SER A 374 22.07 15.94 -30.27
N HIS A 375 21.42 17.04 -30.66
CA HIS A 375 21.33 18.26 -29.85
C HIS A 375 20.07 18.35 -28.97
N ASP A 376 19.10 17.44 -29.16
CA ASP A 376 17.87 17.32 -28.37
C ASP A 376 17.99 16.22 -27.31
N ILE A 377 17.88 16.61 -26.04
CA ILE A 377 17.97 15.75 -24.85
C ILE A 377 16.94 14.62 -24.88
N LEU A 378 15.71 14.92 -25.31
CA LEU A 378 14.61 13.96 -25.26
C LEU A 378 14.67 12.95 -26.41
N GLN A 379 15.08 13.39 -27.60
CA GLN A 379 15.28 12.49 -28.75
C GLN A 379 16.37 11.46 -28.48
N LEU A 380 17.47 11.86 -27.84
CA LEU A 380 18.54 10.94 -27.47
C LEU A 380 18.05 9.84 -26.49
N GLU A 381 17.27 10.24 -25.49
CA GLU A 381 16.66 9.31 -24.53
C GLU A 381 15.67 8.34 -25.21
N TRP A 382 14.88 8.81 -26.18
CA TRP A 382 13.98 7.94 -26.94
C TRP A 382 14.73 6.97 -27.86
N LEU A 383 15.77 7.42 -28.56
CA LEU A 383 16.61 6.56 -29.40
C LEU A 383 17.16 5.40 -28.58
N VAL A 384 17.68 5.71 -27.41
CA VAL A 384 18.33 4.74 -26.52
C VAL A 384 17.30 3.87 -25.80
N GLY A 385 16.13 4.42 -25.47
CA GLY A 385 14.98 3.69 -24.93
C GLY A 385 14.46 2.59 -25.87
N ASN A 386 14.52 2.81 -27.19
CA ASN A 386 14.12 1.82 -28.20
C ASN A 386 14.95 0.52 -28.16
N PHE A 387 16.16 0.55 -27.59
CA PHE A 387 16.98 -0.65 -27.40
C PHE A 387 16.79 -1.29 -26.03
N TRP A 388 16.53 -0.50 -24.99
CA TRP A 388 16.36 -1.02 -23.64
C TRP A 388 14.99 -1.67 -23.43
N GLU A 389 13.93 -0.93 -23.72
CA GLU A 389 12.58 -1.27 -23.27
C GLU A 389 12.04 -2.52 -23.96
N PRO A 390 12.15 -2.68 -25.29
CA PRO A 390 11.74 -3.91 -25.96
C PRO A 390 12.55 -5.13 -25.54
N ILE A 391 13.85 -4.99 -25.30
CA ILE A 391 14.75 -6.12 -25.11
C ILE A 391 14.69 -6.65 -23.68
N ILE A 392 14.62 -5.76 -22.69
CA ILE A 392 14.80 -6.11 -21.28
C ILE A 392 13.50 -6.01 -20.48
N SER A 393 12.66 -4.99 -20.70
CA SER A 393 11.57 -4.69 -19.78
C SER A 393 10.53 -5.82 -19.71
N ILE A 394 10.12 -6.39 -20.84
CA ILE A 394 9.13 -7.49 -20.85
C ILE A 394 9.66 -8.76 -20.16
N PRO A 395 10.84 -9.32 -20.49
CA PRO A 395 11.43 -10.42 -19.74
C PRO A 395 11.59 -10.12 -18.25
N ALA A 396 12.13 -8.95 -17.90
CA ALA A 396 12.32 -8.58 -16.49
C ALA A 396 10.98 -8.52 -15.72
N ILE A 397 9.94 -7.90 -16.29
CA ILE A 397 8.58 -7.86 -15.72
C ILE A 397 8.03 -9.27 -15.51
N ALA A 398 8.18 -10.15 -16.49
CA ALA A 398 7.74 -11.54 -16.39
C ALA A 398 8.45 -12.26 -15.22
N GLY A 399 9.76 -12.05 -15.07
CA GLY A 399 10.54 -12.57 -13.95
C GLY A 399 10.08 -12.05 -12.58
N PHE A 400 9.83 -10.75 -12.44
CA PHE A 400 9.29 -10.17 -11.20
C PHE A 400 7.87 -10.67 -10.87
N LEU A 401 7.05 -10.94 -11.88
CA LEU A 401 5.74 -11.57 -11.70
C LEU A 401 5.81 -13.05 -11.32
N GLY A 402 7.01 -13.66 -11.38
CA GLY A 402 7.26 -15.05 -10.99
C GLY A 402 7.12 -16.05 -12.12
N LEU A 403 7.12 -15.59 -13.38
CA LEU A 403 7.11 -16.46 -14.54
C LEU A 403 8.48 -17.14 -14.66
N LYS A 404 8.53 -18.45 -14.40
CA LYS A 404 9.73 -19.26 -14.62
C LYS A 404 9.79 -19.66 -16.09
N THR A 405 10.78 -19.15 -16.81
CA THR A 405 11.05 -19.46 -18.23
C THR A 405 12.52 -19.85 -18.38
N ASN A 406 13.01 -20.03 -19.61
CA ASN A 406 14.40 -20.41 -19.87
C ASN A 406 15.11 -19.46 -20.85
N SER A 407 16.40 -19.73 -21.06
CA SER A 407 17.26 -18.97 -21.98
C SER A 407 16.73 -18.94 -23.43
N LYS A 408 16.08 -20.01 -23.90
CA LYS A 408 15.51 -20.08 -25.25
C LYS A 408 14.35 -19.10 -25.43
N SER A 409 13.46 -19.00 -24.43
CA SER A 409 12.37 -18.01 -24.45
C SER A 409 12.91 -16.58 -24.43
N PHE A 410 13.97 -16.33 -23.67
CA PHE A 410 14.63 -15.03 -23.66
C PHE A 410 15.24 -14.68 -25.02
N ILE A 411 15.99 -15.59 -25.64
CA ILE A 411 16.60 -15.35 -26.95
C ILE A 411 15.51 -15.09 -28.01
N ALA A 412 14.43 -15.88 -28.00
CA ALA A 412 13.28 -15.65 -28.90
C ALA A 412 12.66 -14.26 -28.69
N SER A 413 12.51 -13.81 -27.44
CA SER A 413 12.07 -12.45 -27.12
C SER A 413 12.97 -11.39 -27.74
N VAL A 414 14.28 -11.52 -27.58
CA VAL A 414 15.25 -10.54 -28.12
C VAL A 414 15.20 -10.47 -29.64
N ILE A 415 15.20 -11.63 -30.31
CA ILE A 415 15.15 -11.71 -31.79
C ILE A 415 13.87 -11.07 -32.31
N MET A 416 12.72 -11.41 -31.71
CA MET A 416 11.43 -10.86 -32.13
C MET A 416 11.31 -9.36 -31.83
N ALA A 417 11.87 -8.89 -30.70
CA ALA A 417 11.93 -7.46 -30.40
C ALA A 417 12.71 -6.69 -31.47
N MET A 418 13.91 -7.16 -31.84
CA MET A 418 14.73 -6.53 -32.87
C MET A 418 14.05 -6.55 -34.24
N ALA A 419 13.45 -7.69 -34.63
CA ALA A 419 12.73 -7.80 -35.89
C ALA A 419 11.57 -6.78 -35.98
N PHE A 420 10.78 -6.66 -34.91
CA PHE A 420 9.66 -5.71 -34.87
C PHE A 420 10.12 -4.25 -34.82
N ILE A 421 11.26 -3.93 -34.20
CA ILE A 421 11.86 -2.59 -34.26
C ILE A 421 12.26 -2.25 -35.70
N ILE A 422 12.90 -3.19 -36.41
CA ILE A 422 13.33 -3.00 -37.80
C ILE A 422 12.10 -2.80 -38.70
N ILE A 423 11.08 -3.64 -38.57
CA ILE A 423 9.81 -3.51 -39.30
C ILE A 423 9.14 -2.16 -38.98
N GLY A 424 9.07 -1.80 -37.70
CA GLY A 424 8.54 -0.50 -37.26
C GLY A 424 9.30 0.68 -37.87
N ARG A 425 10.63 0.57 -37.99
CA ARG A 425 11.47 1.58 -38.66
C ARG A 425 11.18 1.69 -40.15
N PHE A 426 10.99 0.57 -40.85
CA PHE A 426 10.60 0.60 -42.26
C PHE A 426 9.24 1.26 -42.49
N ILE A 427 8.31 1.14 -41.54
CA ILE A 427 6.96 1.71 -41.64
C ILE A 427 6.93 3.20 -41.24
N VAL A 428 7.61 3.56 -40.17
CA VAL A 428 7.50 4.89 -39.53
C VAL A 428 8.65 5.84 -39.94
N GLY A 429 9.76 5.32 -40.44
CA GLY A 429 10.93 6.09 -40.89
C GLY A 429 11.89 6.52 -39.78
N GLU A 430 11.38 7.07 -38.68
CA GLU A 430 12.18 7.62 -37.57
C GLU A 430 12.03 6.86 -36.25
N PHE A 431 13.09 6.87 -35.41
CA PHE A 431 13.09 6.27 -34.06
C PHE A 431 12.25 7.06 -33.06
N THR A 432 10.94 6.85 -33.12
CA THR A 432 9.95 7.47 -32.23
C THR A 432 9.46 6.49 -31.15
N VAL A 433 8.66 6.98 -30.20
CA VAL A 433 8.01 6.15 -29.15
C VAL A 433 7.06 5.10 -29.75
N ILE A 434 6.58 5.31 -30.98
CA ILE A 434 5.75 4.35 -31.72
C ILE A 434 6.57 3.08 -32.01
N ILE A 435 7.82 3.21 -32.48
CA ILE A 435 8.69 2.06 -32.78
C ILE A 435 8.93 1.21 -31.53
N MET A 436 9.05 1.86 -30.38
CA MET A 436 9.21 1.16 -29.11
C MET A 436 8.03 0.22 -28.82
N SER A 437 6.81 0.63 -29.16
CA SER A 437 5.60 -0.18 -28.99
C SER A 437 5.63 -1.43 -29.88
N PHE A 438 6.13 -1.33 -31.12
CA PHE A 438 6.35 -2.50 -31.98
C PHE A 438 7.34 -3.48 -31.34
N GLY A 439 8.47 -2.98 -30.84
CA GLY A 439 9.47 -3.81 -30.18
C GLY A 439 8.93 -4.54 -28.95
N ILE A 440 8.15 -3.85 -28.10
CA ILE A 440 7.48 -4.45 -26.92
C ILE A 440 6.57 -5.61 -27.34
N ILE A 441 5.76 -5.40 -28.39
CA ILE A 441 4.86 -6.43 -28.92
C ILE A 441 5.68 -7.63 -29.41
N GLY A 442 6.74 -7.39 -30.19
CA GLY A 442 7.65 -8.44 -30.65
C GLY A 442 8.26 -9.23 -29.49
N SER A 443 8.75 -8.54 -28.46
CA SER A 443 9.28 -9.18 -27.26
C SER A 443 8.27 -10.06 -26.54
N ALA A 444 7.04 -9.57 -26.34
CA ALA A 444 5.98 -10.34 -25.71
C ALA A 444 5.62 -11.59 -26.53
N ILE A 445 5.48 -11.46 -27.85
CA ILE A 445 5.23 -12.58 -28.75
C ILE A 445 6.37 -13.61 -28.66
N GLY A 446 7.62 -13.17 -28.72
CA GLY A 446 8.78 -14.07 -28.64
C GLY A 446 8.89 -14.79 -27.29
N LEU A 447 8.73 -14.05 -26.19
CA LEU A 447 8.86 -14.60 -24.84
C LEU A 447 7.73 -15.61 -24.53
N PHE A 448 6.48 -15.17 -24.67
CA PHE A 448 5.32 -15.99 -24.32
C PHE A 448 5.08 -17.08 -25.36
N GLY A 449 5.25 -16.80 -26.65
CA GLY A 449 5.11 -17.79 -27.72
C GLY A 449 6.05 -18.96 -27.53
N MET A 450 7.34 -18.70 -27.29
CA MET A 450 8.31 -19.76 -27.05
C MET A 450 8.09 -20.47 -25.71
N HIS A 451 7.65 -19.74 -24.67
CA HIS A 451 7.31 -20.34 -23.37
C HIS A 451 6.13 -21.31 -23.46
N TYR A 452 5.03 -20.92 -24.12
CA TYR A 452 3.86 -21.79 -24.29
C TYR A 452 4.15 -22.95 -25.24
N TYR A 453 4.97 -22.75 -26.28
CA TYR A 453 5.45 -23.84 -27.13
C TYR A 453 6.21 -24.89 -26.31
N GLN A 454 7.09 -24.47 -25.39
CA GLN A 454 7.81 -25.39 -24.52
C GLN A 454 6.90 -26.13 -23.53
N ILE A 455 5.86 -25.47 -23.01
CA ILE A 455 4.84 -26.13 -22.18
C ILE A 455 4.09 -27.17 -23.00
N PHE A 456 3.69 -26.85 -24.23
CA PHE A 456 2.99 -27.75 -25.13
C PHE A 456 3.84 -28.97 -25.51
N THR A 457 5.14 -28.79 -25.71
CA THR A 457 6.10 -29.88 -25.97
C THR A 457 6.55 -30.66 -24.71
N GLY A 458 5.97 -30.37 -23.54
CA GLY A 458 6.23 -31.10 -22.29
C GLY A 458 7.55 -30.76 -21.59
N GLN A 459 8.25 -29.71 -21.99
CA GLN A 459 9.58 -29.36 -21.48
C GLN A 459 9.55 -28.58 -20.15
N VAL A 460 8.39 -28.11 -19.69
CA VAL A 460 8.25 -27.31 -18.45
C VAL A 460 6.96 -27.68 -17.70
N LYS A 461 7.07 -28.09 -16.41
CA LYS A 461 5.92 -28.35 -15.53
C LYS A 461 5.47 -27.08 -14.80
N LEU A 462 4.15 -26.82 -14.79
CA LEU A 462 3.52 -25.66 -14.16
C LEU A 462 3.34 -25.91 -12.65
N GLN A 463 3.82 -24.99 -11.80
CA GLN A 463 3.63 -25.07 -10.34
C GLN A 463 2.80 -23.86 -9.88
N GLN A 464 1.62 -24.12 -9.31
CA GLN A 464 0.75 -23.09 -8.74
C GLN A 464 1.19 -22.77 -7.31
N SER A 465 1.47 -21.50 -7.01
CA SER A 465 1.66 -21.02 -5.64
C SER A 465 0.61 -19.96 -5.28
N LEU A 466 0.00 -20.18 -4.12
CA LEU A 466 -1.08 -19.43 -3.51
C LEU A 466 -0.54 -18.49 -2.41
N GLN A 467 -1.34 -17.45 -2.16
CA GLN A 467 -1.48 -16.62 -0.94
C GLN A 467 -0.74 -15.27 -0.81
N LYS A 468 -1.56 -14.29 -0.42
CA LYS A 468 -1.25 -12.91 -0.01
C LYS A 468 -1.21 -12.81 1.53
N PRO A 469 -0.46 -11.86 2.12
CA PRO A 469 -0.38 -11.67 3.57
C PRO A 469 -1.53 -10.84 4.16
N LYS A 470 -1.82 -11.14 5.44
CA LYS A 470 -2.73 -10.46 6.40
C LYS A 470 -2.27 -9.04 6.75
N ASN A 471 -3.22 -8.19 7.19
CA ASN A 471 -2.96 -7.08 8.11
C ASN A 471 -3.94 -7.13 9.30
N THR A 472 -3.37 -7.09 10.51
CA THR A 472 -3.93 -6.70 11.81
C THR A 472 -3.94 -5.14 11.89
N ILE A 473 -4.60 -4.40 12.80
CA ILE A 473 -5.00 -4.53 14.21
C ILE A 473 -6.14 -3.49 14.46
N SER A 474 -7.04 -3.68 15.42
CA SER A 474 -7.45 -2.54 16.27
C SER A 474 -7.84 -3.00 17.68
N HIS A 475 -7.63 -2.10 18.64
CA HIS A 475 -7.48 -2.37 20.06
C HIS A 475 -8.77 -2.15 20.85
N ASN A 476 -8.77 -2.77 22.04
CA ASN A 476 -9.80 -2.76 23.05
C ASN A 476 -10.23 -1.38 23.56
N ILE A 477 -11.42 -1.47 24.13
CA ILE A 477 -12.33 -0.45 24.62
C ILE A 477 -12.01 0.06 26.04
N ALA A 478 -12.66 1.18 26.30
CA ALA A 478 -12.79 1.95 27.51
C ALA A 478 -13.11 1.18 28.80
N LEU A 479 -12.64 1.77 29.92
CA LEU A 479 -13.27 1.66 31.23
C LEU A 479 -13.30 3.03 31.91
N SER A 480 -14.47 3.32 32.48
CA SER A 480 -14.77 4.26 33.57
C SER A 480 -15.05 5.74 33.23
N LEU A 481 -16.32 5.98 32.88
CA LEU A 481 -17.00 7.27 32.94
C LEU A 481 -18.03 7.22 34.06
N ALA A 482 -17.69 7.72 35.25
CA ALA A 482 -18.71 8.08 36.25
C ALA A 482 -18.23 9.08 37.34
N SER A 483 -16.93 9.19 37.65
CA SER A 483 -16.44 10.17 38.65
C SER A 483 -15.81 11.44 38.05
N ASN A 484 -15.87 11.61 36.72
CA ASN A 484 -15.07 12.58 35.96
C ASN A 484 -15.76 13.90 35.62
N LEU A 485 -16.98 14.18 36.09
CA LEU A 485 -17.69 15.42 35.70
C LEU A 485 -17.11 16.68 36.34
N TYR A 486 -16.58 16.63 37.56
CA TYR A 486 -15.88 17.78 38.17
C TYR A 486 -14.41 17.89 37.71
N LYS A 487 -13.78 16.76 37.33
CA LYS A 487 -12.48 16.74 36.63
C LYS A 487 -12.57 17.21 35.17
N SER A 488 -13.76 17.23 34.57
CA SER A 488 -13.97 17.47 33.13
C SER A 488 -13.59 18.88 32.67
N PHE A 489 -13.70 19.90 33.53
CA PHE A 489 -13.33 21.27 33.14
C PHE A 489 -11.81 21.50 33.14
N ARG A 490 -11.09 20.88 34.09
CA ARG A 490 -9.61 20.90 34.14
C ARG A 490 -8.97 19.87 33.18
N SER A 491 -9.71 18.81 32.80
CA SER A 491 -9.30 17.77 31.84
C SER A 491 -9.29 18.23 30.38
N SER A 492 -10.01 19.29 30.00
CA SER A 492 -10.10 19.75 28.60
C SER A 492 -8.77 20.29 28.06
N ILE A 493 -7.94 20.90 28.92
CA ILE A 493 -6.59 21.35 28.56
C ILE A 493 -5.61 20.17 28.53
N ASN A 494 -5.76 19.19 29.43
CA ASN A 494 -4.95 17.97 29.44
C ASN A 494 -5.31 16.96 28.30
N LEU A 495 -6.40 17.19 27.56
CA LEU A 495 -6.85 16.32 26.46
C LEU A 495 -5.93 16.36 25.22
N LEU A 496 -5.14 17.44 25.06
CA LEU A 496 -4.06 17.54 24.08
C LEU A 496 -2.77 16.82 24.52
N THR A 497 -2.66 16.45 25.80
CA THR A 497 -1.48 15.79 26.39
C THR A 497 -1.62 14.26 26.46
N TYR A 498 -2.84 13.73 26.34
CA TYR A 498 -3.13 12.29 26.44
C TYR A 498 -3.06 11.60 25.08
N ASN A 499 -2.31 10.50 25.04
CA ASN A 499 -1.79 9.83 23.83
C ASN A 499 -2.60 8.55 23.51
N PRO A 500 -3.72 8.60 22.76
CA PRO A 500 -4.36 7.37 22.31
C PRO A 500 -3.58 6.82 21.11
N GLY A 501 -2.75 5.80 21.37
CA GLY A 501 -2.20 4.91 20.36
C GLY A 501 -1.58 5.59 19.14
N GLN A 502 -0.30 5.98 19.23
CA GLN A 502 0.55 6.38 18.09
C GLN A 502 0.45 5.43 16.88
N HIS A 503 0.02 4.17 17.08
CA HIS A 503 -0.10 3.16 16.04
C HIS A 503 -1.31 3.30 15.09
N ASN A 504 -2.33 4.11 15.42
CA ASN A 504 -3.51 4.31 14.57
C ASN A 504 -3.61 5.69 13.92
N LEU A 505 -2.63 6.57 14.13
CA LEU A 505 -2.61 7.87 13.47
C LEU A 505 -2.42 7.67 11.96
N LYS A 506 -3.47 7.96 11.18
CA LYS A 506 -3.48 7.92 9.72
C LYS A 506 -2.70 9.09 9.10
N ILE A 507 -1.53 9.40 9.66
CA ILE A 507 -0.66 10.55 9.32
C ILE A 507 -0.44 10.66 7.81
N ARG A 508 -0.17 9.52 7.17
CA ARG A 508 0.07 9.47 5.73
C ARG A 508 -1.17 9.84 4.91
N GLN A 509 -2.33 9.29 5.28
CA GLN A 509 -3.59 9.59 4.58
C GLN A 509 -4.00 11.04 4.77
N PHE A 510 -3.75 11.60 5.96
CA PHE A 510 -3.94 13.01 6.22
C PHE A 510 -3.04 13.89 5.36
N CYS A 511 -1.72 13.65 5.35
CA CYS A 511 -0.80 14.46 4.55
C CYS A 511 -1.14 14.37 3.05
N ILE A 512 -1.52 13.19 2.55
CA ILE A 512 -2.03 13.01 1.18
C ILE A 512 -3.21 13.92 0.92
N TYR A 513 -4.23 13.79 1.76
CA TYR A 513 -5.46 14.56 1.65
C TYR A 513 -5.17 16.06 1.66
N THR A 514 -4.41 16.54 2.65
CA THR A 514 -4.09 17.96 2.82
C THR A 514 -3.25 18.53 1.67
N LEU A 515 -2.27 17.79 1.16
CA LEU A 515 -1.46 18.24 0.03
C LEU A 515 -2.29 18.32 -1.26
N THR A 516 -3.18 17.36 -1.50
CA THR A 516 -4.11 17.41 -2.64
C THR A 516 -5.13 18.55 -2.47
N TYR A 517 -5.68 18.68 -1.27
CA TYR A 517 -6.63 19.71 -0.85
C TYR A 517 -6.05 21.12 -1.05
N TYR A 518 -4.81 21.38 -0.64
CA TYR A 518 -4.16 22.66 -0.88
C TYR A 518 -3.79 22.93 -2.33
N PHE A 519 -3.38 21.91 -3.08
CA PHE A 519 -3.15 22.05 -4.51
C PHE A 519 -4.42 22.53 -5.22
N THR A 520 -5.58 21.93 -4.92
CA THR A 520 -6.85 22.37 -5.52
C THR A 520 -7.23 23.81 -5.20
N TYR A 521 -6.87 24.34 -4.03
CA TYR A 521 -7.11 25.76 -3.70
C TYR A 521 -6.13 26.71 -4.35
N SER A 522 -4.88 26.30 -4.56
CA SER A 522 -3.91 27.13 -5.27
C SER A 522 -4.37 27.49 -6.69
N LEU A 523 -5.26 26.69 -7.28
CA LEU A 523 -5.87 26.94 -8.59
C LEU A 523 -6.87 28.11 -8.60
N HIS A 524 -7.41 28.51 -7.45
CA HIS A 524 -8.42 29.58 -7.32
C HIS A 524 -7.83 30.90 -6.77
N LEU A 525 -6.50 31.01 -6.68
CA LEU A 525 -5.85 32.22 -6.17
C LEU A 525 -5.85 33.33 -7.22
N THR A 526 -6.30 34.54 -6.84
CA THR A 526 -6.23 35.74 -7.68
C THR A 526 -5.17 36.73 -7.16
N SER A 527 -4.89 37.82 -7.87
CA SER A 527 -3.86 38.82 -7.53
C SER A 527 -4.20 39.74 -6.33
N ASN A 528 -5.21 39.40 -5.53
CA ASN A 528 -5.60 40.18 -4.35
C ASN A 528 -4.54 40.02 -3.24
N PRO A 529 -4.07 41.10 -2.57
CA PRO A 529 -3.15 41.02 -1.44
C PRO A 529 -3.53 39.98 -0.37
N ASP A 530 -4.82 39.74 -0.12
CA ASP A 530 -5.25 38.76 0.88
C ASP A 530 -5.00 37.30 0.45
N HIS A 531 -5.02 37.05 -0.86
CA HIS A 531 -4.62 35.77 -1.45
C HIS A 531 -3.10 35.54 -1.38
N GLU A 532 -2.30 36.61 -1.28
CA GLU A 532 -0.85 36.51 -1.06
C GLU A 532 -0.56 35.92 0.33
N VAL A 533 -1.21 36.46 1.38
CA VAL A 533 -1.12 35.93 2.74
C VAL A 533 -1.56 34.47 2.80
N PHE A 534 -2.63 34.12 2.10
CA PHE A 534 -3.11 32.74 2.01
C PHE A 534 -2.11 31.80 1.29
N ALA A 535 -1.45 32.27 0.24
CA ALA A 535 -0.41 31.50 -0.43
C ALA A 535 0.77 31.19 0.52
N TYR A 536 1.17 32.13 1.37
CA TYR A 536 2.16 31.88 2.42
C TYR A 536 1.67 30.88 3.47
N LEU A 537 0.41 30.96 3.90
CA LEU A 537 -0.18 29.99 4.84
C LEU A 537 -0.20 28.57 4.26
N ILE A 538 -0.56 28.42 2.98
CA ILE A 538 -0.48 27.14 2.27
C ILE A 538 0.96 26.64 2.22
N ALA A 539 1.92 27.50 1.86
CA ALA A 539 3.33 27.12 1.79
C ALA A 539 3.87 26.62 3.15
N ILE A 540 3.49 27.30 4.24
CA ILE A 540 3.80 26.90 5.62
C ILE A 540 3.15 25.55 5.95
N GLY A 541 1.89 25.34 5.53
CA GLY A 541 1.19 24.07 5.72
C GLY A 541 1.80 22.91 4.93
N TYR A 542 2.26 23.14 3.69
CA TYR A 542 3.03 22.18 2.90
C TYR A 542 4.33 21.79 3.62
N PHE A 543 5.07 22.78 4.12
CA PHE A 543 6.28 22.56 4.90
C PHE A 543 6.01 21.70 6.14
N PHE A 544 4.97 22.02 6.91
CA PHE A 544 4.61 21.25 8.10
C PHE A 544 4.15 19.82 7.79
N CYS A 545 3.32 19.61 6.76
CA CYS A 545 2.94 18.27 6.30
C CYS A 545 4.18 17.43 5.94
N MET A 546 5.20 18.06 5.37
CA MET A 546 6.45 17.39 5.03
C MET A 546 7.30 17.09 6.26
N VAL A 547 7.47 18.02 7.20
CA VAL A 547 8.12 17.73 8.50
C VAL A 547 7.45 16.52 9.18
N LEU A 548 6.12 16.40 9.07
CA LEU A 548 5.37 15.25 9.59
C LEU A 548 5.61 13.94 8.81
N LEU A 549 5.69 14.00 7.48
CA LEU A 549 6.02 12.85 6.60
C LEU A 549 7.46 12.36 6.79
N PHE A 550 8.40 13.30 6.97
CA PHE A 550 9.84 13.08 7.11
C PHE A 550 10.29 12.96 8.57
N ARG A 551 9.36 12.93 9.54
CA ARG A 551 9.66 12.92 10.99
C ARG A 551 10.67 11.85 11.41
N GLU A 552 10.63 10.67 10.80
CA GLU A 552 11.53 9.54 11.11
C GLU A 552 12.98 9.79 10.66
N SER A 553 13.17 10.69 9.69
CA SER A 553 14.48 11.13 9.20
C SER A 553 14.99 12.39 9.92
N LEU A 554 14.08 13.26 10.36
CA LEU A 554 14.40 14.56 10.94
C LEU A 554 14.61 14.50 12.46
N PHE A 555 13.90 13.62 13.16
CA PHE A 555 13.88 13.58 14.62
C PHE A 555 14.24 12.21 15.18
N SER A 556 14.84 12.18 16.36
CA SER A 556 15.13 10.93 17.07
C SER A 556 13.84 10.25 17.54
N LYS A 557 13.85 8.92 17.70
CA LYS A 557 12.68 8.16 18.17
C LYS A 557 12.11 8.68 19.50
N ASN A 558 12.97 9.14 20.41
CA ASN A 558 12.57 9.71 21.70
C ASN A 558 11.82 11.05 21.53
N PHE A 559 12.29 11.89 20.59
CA PHE A 559 11.64 13.16 20.28
C PHE A 559 10.27 12.95 19.61
N ILE A 560 10.19 12.02 18.65
CA ILE A 560 8.94 11.65 17.99
C ILE A 560 7.93 11.13 19.02
N ASN A 561 8.35 10.25 19.94
CA ASN A 561 7.45 9.71 20.95
C ASN A 561 6.90 10.75 21.92
N LYS A 562 7.70 11.77 22.23
CA LYS A 562 7.31 12.83 23.17
C LYS A 562 6.45 13.93 22.54
N TYR A 563 6.73 14.33 21.29
CA TYR A 563 6.13 15.55 20.72
C TYR A 563 5.21 15.34 19.51
N LEU A 564 5.15 14.12 18.93
CA LEU A 564 4.38 13.88 17.70
C LEU A 564 2.88 14.18 17.84
N HIS A 565 2.29 13.94 19.01
CA HIS A 565 0.86 14.14 19.22
C HIS A 565 0.49 15.64 19.28
N TYR A 566 1.31 16.48 19.94
CA TYR A 566 1.15 17.94 19.89
C TYR A 566 1.26 18.45 18.46
N TYR A 567 2.29 17.98 17.75
CA TYR A 567 2.51 18.38 16.37
C TYR A 567 1.36 17.94 15.45
N TRP A 568 0.82 16.74 15.66
CA TRP A 568 -0.34 16.22 14.93
C TRP A 568 -1.59 17.09 15.12
N TYR A 569 -1.92 17.45 16.36
CA TYR A 569 -3.11 18.26 16.63
C TYR A 569 -2.97 19.71 16.18
N PHE A 570 -1.77 20.29 16.34
CA PHE A 570 -1.44 21.59 15.76
C PHE A 570 -1.68 21.59 14.25
N LEU A 571 -1.19 20.55 13.57
CA LEU A 571 -1.25 20.46 12.12
C LEU A 571 -2.67 20.21 11.61
N LEU A 572 -3.48 19.43 12.33
CA LEU A 572 -4.91 19.29 12.05
C LEU A 572 -5.65 20.63 12.16
N ALA A 573 -5.41 21.41 13.23
CA ALA A 573 -6.06 22.70 13.42
C ALA A 573 -5.56 23.76 12.43
N PHE A 574 -4.24 23.81 12.19
CA PHE A 574 -3.63 24.72 11.24
C PHE A 574 -4.11 24.41 9.83
N CYS A 575 -4.03 23.14 9.40
CA CYS A 575 -4.23 22.84 8.00
C CYS A 575 -5.68 22.85 7.53
N LEU A 576 -6.61 22.51 8.44
CA LEU A 576 -8.04 22.44 8.13
C LEU A 576 -8.75 23.72 8.59
N PRO A 577 -9.23 23.86 9.84
CA PRO A 577 -10.10 24.98 10.21
C PRO A 577 -9.39 26.33 10.18
N PHE A 578 -8.11 26.45 10.53
CA PHE A 578 -7.44 27.76 10.57
C PHE A 578 -7.30 28.41 9.19
N VAL A 579 -6.68 27.72 8.24
CA VAL A 579 -6.46 28.23 6.88
C VAL A 579 -7.79 28.46 6.14
N SER A 580 -8.77 27.57 6.31
CA SER A 580 -10.11 27.74 5.71
C SER A 580 -10.91 28.89 6.34
N SER A 581 -10.83 29.08 7.65
CA SER A 581 -11.55 30.16 8.34
C SER A 581 -11.01 31.53 7.97
N TYR A 582 -9.68 31.69 7.84
CA TYR A 582 -9.08 32.95 7.40
C TYR A 582 -9.64 33.40 6.05
N MET A 583 -9.64 32.51 5.04
CA MET A 583 -10.15 32.85 3.72
C MET A 583 -11.64 33.16 3.71
N LEU A 584 -12.42 32.45 4.51
CA LEU A 584 -13.85 32.68 4.61
C LEU A 584 -14.18 34.09 5.15
N PHE A 585 -13.42 34.57 6.13
CA PHE A 585 -13.60 35.92 6.65
C PHE A 585 -13.15 36.99 5.66
N VAL A 586 -12.02 36.77 4.97
CA VAL A 586 -11.51 37.66 3.91
C VAL A 586 -12.50 37.74 2.73
N SER A 587 -13.04 36.59 2.30
CA SER A 587 -13.92 36.51 1.12
C SER A 587 -15.36 36.96 1.40
N LYS A 588 -15.64 37.49 2.59
CA LYS A 588 -16.96 37.98 3.03
C LYS A 588 -18.11 36.98 2.79
N GLY A 589 -17.81 35.68 2.90
CA GLY A 589 -18.83 34.61 2.76
C GLY A 589 -19.13 34.15 1.34
N ASP A 590 -18.23 34.38 0.37
CA ASP A 590 -18.31 33.77 -0.96
C ASP A 590 -18.58 32.25 -0.91
N ASP A 591 -19.48 31.79 -1.80
CA ASP A 591 -20.05 30.43 -1.82
C ASP A 591 -18.96 29.35 -1.87
N PHE A 592 -17.90 29.60 -2.64
CA PHE A 592 -16.76 28.68 -2.76
C PHE A 592 -16.06 28.47 -1.41
N TRP A 593 -15.84 29.54 -0.65
CA TRP A 593 -15.14 29.49 0.64
C TRP A 593 -16.04 28.98 1.76
N VAL A 594 -17.36 29.18 1.68
CA VAL A 594 -18.34 28.55 2.57
C VAL A 594 -18.31 27.03 2.40
N ILE A 595 -18.35 26.53 1.16
CA ILE A 595 -18.23 25.10 0.84
C ILE A 595 -16.89 24.56 1.38
N ASN A 596 -15.82 25.33 1.24
CA ASN A 596 -14.51 24.95 1.75
C ASN A 596 -14.49 24.81 3.29
N GLY A 597 -15.11 25.75 4.00
CA GLY A 597 -15.28 25.67 5.46
C GLY A 597 -16.05 24.43 5.92
N ILE A 598 -17.08 24.04 5.17
CA ILE A 598 -17.88 22.82 5.42
C ILE A 598 -17.03 21.56 5.16
N LEU A 599 -16.28 21.52 4.05
CA LEU A 599 -15.42 20.40 3.71
C LEU A 599 -14.28 20.23 4.73
N SER A 600 -13.70 21.33 5.20
CA SER A 600 -12.71 21.37 6.28
C SER A 600 -13.26 20.74 7.57
N ALA A 601 -14.50 21.06 7.95
CA ALA A 601 -15.19 20.47 9.10
C ALA A 601 -15.40 18.96 8.91
N PHE A 602 -15.93 18.54 7.77
CA PHE A 602 -16.16 17.13 7.47
C PHE A 602 -14.85 16.33 7.44
N SER A 603 -13.78 16.92 6.94
CA SER A 603 -12.46 16.29 6.91
C SER A 603 -11.87 16.17 8.30
N LEU A 604 -12.00 17.19 9.15
CA LEU A 604 -11.55 17.10 10.55
C LEU A 604 -12.31 15.98 11.30
N TYR A 605 -13.61 15.80 11.02
CA TYR A 605 -14.42 14.68 11.54
C TYR A 605 -13.83 13.30 11.22
N LEU A 606 -13.18 13.11 10.07
CA LEU A 606 -12.59 11.82 9.70
C LEU A 606 -11.34 11.45 10.51
N PHE A 607 -10.69 12.43 11.14
CA PHE A 607 -9.39 12.26 11.80
C PHE A 607 -9.44 12.35 13.33
N VAL A 608 -10.49 12.93 13.92
CA VAL A 608 -10.58 13.13 15.38
C VAL A 608 -11.97 12.83 15.95
N ASP A 609 -12.02 12.46 17.24
CA ASP A 609 -13.27 12.19 17.97
C ASP A 609 -14.02 13.49 18.31
N ALA A 610 -15.31 13.39 18.62
CA ALA A 610 -16.22 14.53 18.82
C ALA A 610 -15.68 15.64 19.76
N ARG A 611 -15.04 15.27 20.87
CA ARG A 611 -14.48 16.25 21.84
C ARG A 611 -13.31 17.04 21.27
N ARG A 612 -12.43 16.37 20.51
CA ARG A 612 -11.25 16.98 19.88
C ARG A 612 -11.65 17.77 18.63
N PHE A 613 -12.65 17.29 17.92
CA PHE A 613 -13.27 18.01 16.81
C PHE A 613 -13.71 19.40 17.26
N ILE A 614 -14.55 19.49 18.30
CA ILE A 614 -15.02 20.77 18.84
C ILE A 614 -13.83 21.67 19.21
N LEU A 615 -12.87 21.15 19.99
CA LEU A 615 -11.71 21.92 20.44
C LEU A 615 -10.88 22.48 19.28
N LEU A 616 -10.44 21.62 18.35
CA LEU A 616 -9.53 22.00 17.26
C LEU A 616 -10.22 22.90 16.23
N TYR A 617 -11.52 22.68 16.00
CA TYR A 617 -12.31 23.50 15.11
C TYR A 617 -12.52 24.91 15.68
N SER A 618 -12.86 25.03 16.97
CA SER A 618 -12.94 26.33 17.66
C SER A 618 -11.60 27.06 17.68
N ILE A 619 -10.50 26.35 17.94
CA ILE A 619 -9.13 26.92 17.89
C ILE A 619 -8.85 27.48 16.49
N GLY A 620 -9.09 26.69 15.43
CA GLY A 620 -8.85 27.13 14.06
C GLY A 620 -9.68 28.36 13.68
N LEU A 621 -10.96 28.40 14.06
CA LEU A 621 -11.84 29.56 13.82
C LEU A 621 -11.34 30.83 14.51
N ILE A 622 -11.00 30.74 15.80
CA ILE A 622 -10.50 31.88 16.58
C ILE A 622 -9.20 32.42 15.98
N PHE A 623 -8.24 31.55 15.68
CA PHE A 623 -6.98 31.98 15.07
C PHE A 623 -7.19 32.55 13.67
N GLY A 624 -8.10 31.99 12.87
CA GLY A 624 -8.42 32.50 11.54
C GLY A 624 -9.00 33.92 11.61
N PHE A 625 -9.88 34.17 12.58
CA PHE A 625 -10.43 35.50 12.85
C PHE A 625 -9.38 36.49 13.38
N ILE A 626 -8.49 36.05 14.27
CA ILE A 626 -7.37 36.89 14.75
C ILE A 626 -6.49 37.30 13.58
N LEU A 627 -6.14 36.37 12.69
CA LEU A 627 -5.31 36.69 11.52
C LEU A 627 -6.01 37.67 10.59
N PHE A 628 -7.31 37.49 10.33
CA PHE A 628 -8.14 38.44 9.57
C PHE A 628 -8.11 39.85 10.18
N LYS A 629 -8.15 39.99 11.51
CA LYS A 629 -8.01 41.29 12.18
C LYS A 629 -6.60 41.88 12.06
N LEU A 630 -5.57 41.04 12.13
CA LEU A 630 -4.16 41.47 12.01
C LEU A 630 -3.79 41.90 10.59
N THR A 631 -4.46 41.39 9.56
CA THR A 631 -4.31 41.84 8.16
C THR A 631 -5.07 43.14 7.86
N GLY A 632 -5.54 43.85 8.89
CA GLY A 632 -6.08 45.22 8.77
C GLY A 632 -7.55 45.31 8.35
N HIS A 633 -8.30 44.19 8.37
CA HIS A 633 -9.70 44.18 7.97
C HIS A 633 -10.65 44.54 9.13
N SER A 634 -11.41 45.61 8.97
CA SER A 634 -12.50 46.03 9.86
C SER A 634 -13.86 45.52 9.33
N ILE A 635 -14.81 45.32 10.25
CA ILE A 635 -16.22 45.04 9.90
C ILE A 635 -16.91 46.38 10.08
N GLU A 636 -17.19 47.10 8.99
CA GLU A 636 -17.63 48.50 9.06
C GLU A 636 -19.10 48.66 8.66
N SER A 637 -19.68 47.72 7.90
CA SER A 637 -21.06 47.82 7.40
C SER A 637 -22.05 46.83 8.02
N PHE A 638 -23.33 47.20 8.05
CA PHE A 638 -24.41 46.34 8.54
C PHE A 638 -24.57 45.05 7.70
N GLU A 639 -24.32 45.12 6.38
CA GLU A 639 -24.28 43.94 5.49
C GLU A 639 -23.12 42.98 5.83
N GLU A 640 -21.99 43.50 6.33
CA GLU A 640 -20.86 42.67 6.77
C GLU A 640 -21.15 41.98 8.12
N ILE A 641 -21.97 42.60 8.97
CA ILE A 641 -22.45 41.99 10.23
C ILE A 641 -23.44 40.86 9.95
N THR A 642 -24.34 41.04 8.99
CA THR A 642 -25.32 40.00 8.62
C THR A 642 -24.64 38.81 7.93
N THR A 643 -23.66 39.03 7.05
CA THR A 643 -22.84 37.94 6.46
C THR A 643 -22.00 37.20 7.50
N ALA A 644 -21.35 37.89 8.43
CA ALA A 644 -20.62 37.25 9.53
C ALA A 644 -21.55 36.39 10.42
N SER A 645 -22.76 36.87 10.69
CA SER A 645 -23.75 36.13 11.48
C SER A 645 -24.29 34.89 10.75
N SER A 646 -24.50 34.96 9.43
CA SER A 646 -24.97 33.83 8.62
C SER A 646 -23.88 32.77 8.44
N ILE A 647 -22.63 33.18 8.30
CA ILE A 647 -21.47 32.27 8.38
C ILE A 647 -21.45 31.54 9.73
N ALA A 648 -21.65 32.24 10.85
CA ALA A 648 -21.69 31.63 12.17
C ALA A 648 -22.83 30.59 12.31
N TYR A 649 -24.03 30.87 11.76
CA TYR A 649 -25.14 29.92 11.76
C TYR A 649 -24.86 28.66 10.93
N ILE A 650 -24.24 28.80 9.75
CA ILE A 650 -23.84 27.66 8.90
C ILE A 650 -22.88 26.75 9.67
N TYR A 651 -21.89 27.33 10.34
CA TYR A 651 -20.94 26.58 11.16
C TYR A 651 -21.60 25.86 12.34
N LEU A 652 -22.55 26.51 13.01
CA LEU A 652 -23.27 25.94 14.14
C LEU A 652 -24.19 24.78 13.69
N PHE A 653 -24.83 24.90 12.52
CA PHE A 653 -25.64 23.86 11.91
C PHE A 653 -24.81 22.62 11.53
N PHE A 654 -23.70 22.78 10.82
CA PHE A 654 -22.84 21.65 10.42
C PHE A 654 -22.13 20.99 11.60
N THR A 655 -21.74 21.76 12.62
CA THR A 655 -21.23 21.22 13.88
C THR A 655 -22.27 20.33 14.55
N THR A 656 -23.54 20.78 14.59
CA THR A 656 -24.65 20.03 15.19
C THR A 656 -24.95 18.73 14.42
N ILE A 657 -24.99 18.79 13.08
CA ILE A 657 -25.18 17.59 12.23
C ILE A 657 -24.05 16.59 12.43
N THR A 658 -22.80 17.05 12.44
CA THR A 658 -21.63 16.19 12.63
C THR A 658 -21.68 15.48 13.99
N LEU A 659 -22.15 16.17 15.05
CA LEU A 659 -22.35 15.59 16.38
C LEU A 659 -23.47 14.53 16.41
N LEU A 660 -24.52 14.67 15.60
CA LEU A 660 -25.56 13.64 15.47
C LEU A 660 -25.04 12.37 14.79
N PHE A 661 -24.19 12.49 13.77
CA PHE A 661 -23.55 11.35 13.11
C PHE A 661 -22.57 10.60 14.03
N PHE A 662 -21.88 11.31 14.94
CA PHE A 662 -21.03 10.67 15.95
C PHE A 662 -21.80 9.69 16.84
N ARG A 663 -22.99 10.07 17.31
CA ARG A 663 -23.82 9.22 18.20
C ARG A 663 -24.19 7.88 17.56
N LYS A 664 -24.45 7.87 16.25
CA LYS A 664 -24.82 6.64 15.54
C LYS A 664 -23.65 5.66 15.41
N LYS A 665 -22.46 6.16 15.10
CA LYS A 665 -21.25 5.36 14.93
C LYS A 665 -20.72 4.79 16.25
N GLU A 666 -20.80 5.55 17.33
CA GLU A 666 -20.38 5.13 18.68
C GLU A 666 -21.24 3.94 19.16
N LYS A 667 -22.57 4.03 18.98
CA LYS A 667 -23.52 2.99 19.36
C LYS A 667 -23.28 1.63 18.66
N GLU A 668 -23.04 1.63 17.34
CA GLU A 668 -22.78 0.40 16.58
C GLU A 668 -21.46 -0.30 16.99
N GLN A 669 -20.52 0.44 17.57
CA GLN A 669 -19.22 -0.07 17.96
C GLN A 669 -19.24 -0.66 19.37
N ASP A 670 -20.02 -0.07 20.28
CA ASP A 670 -20.25 -0.60 21.62
C ASP A 670 -20.98 -1.96 21.59
N GLU A 671 -22.01 -2.09 20.75
CA GLU A 671 -22.77 -3.35 20.57
C GLU A 671 -21.86 -4.53 20.12
N ARG A 672 -20.85 -4.26 19.28
CA ARG A 672 -19.91 -5.29 18.79
C ARG A 672 -18.94 -5.78 19.86
N VAL A 673 -18.49 -4.89 20.73
CA VAL A 673 -17.49 -5.24 21.74
C VAL A 673 -18.13 -5.91 22.94
N GLU A 674 -19.36 -5.53 23.29
CA GLU A 674 -20.18 -6.25 24.28
C GLU A 674 -20.39 -7.72 23.86
N THR A 675 -20.71 -7.95 22.59
CA THR A 675 -20.82 -9.30 21.99
C THR A 675 -19.51 -10.11 22.11
N MET A 676 -18.35 -9.44 22.02
CA MET A 676 -17.03 -10.07 22.08
C MET A 676 -16.60 -10.40 23.52
N HIS A 677 -16.99 -9.58 24.50
CA HIS A 677 -16.76 -9.83 25.93
C HIS A 677 -17.61 -11.00 26.45
N MET A 678 -18.90 -11.06 26.08
CA MET A 678 -19.76 -12.19 26.42
C MET A 678 -19.20 -13.51 25.86
N PHE A 679 -18.64 -13.47 24.65
CA PHE A 679 -18.01 -14.62 24.02
C PHE A 679 -16.71 -15.07 24.72
N GLY A 680 -15.84 -14.13 25.12
CA GLY A 680 -14.62 -14.44 25.87
C GLY A 680 -14.91 -15.11 27.22
N GLY A 681 -15.94 -14.65 27.93
CA GLY A 681 -16.40 -15.26 29.18
C GLY A 681 -16.94 -16.68 28.99
N ALA A 682 -17.77 -16.90 27.98
CA ALA A 682 -18.31 -18.21 27.65
C ALA A 682 -17.20 -19.20 27.19
N MET A 683 -16.27 -18.77 26.34
CA MET A 683 -15.13 -19.60 25.93
C MET A 683 -14.27 -20.03 27.12
N ALA A 684 -13.96 -19.09 28.02
CA ALA A 684 -13.15 -19.40 29.20
C ALA A 684 -13.84 -20.45 30.07
N HIS A 685 -15.16 -20.33 30.27
CA HIS A 685 -15.93 -21.29 31.08
C HIS A 685 -16.01 -22.69 30.43
N GLU A 686 -16.26 -22.74 29.12
CA GLU A 686 -16.40 -24.00 28.34
C GLU A 686 -15.08 -24.73 28.12
N VAL A 687 -13.95 -24.03 28.08
CA VAL A 687 -12.61 -24.65 28.01
C VAL A 687 -12.11 -25.03 29.41
N LYS A 688 -12.40 -24.22 30.43
CA LYS A 688 -11.92 -24.47 31.80
C LYS A 688 -12.58 -25.69 32.44
N SER A 689 -13.87 -25.93 32.21
CA SER A 689 -14.58 -27.10 32.76
C SER A 689 -13.99 -28.46 32.34
N PRO A 690 -13.80 -28.78 31.04
CA PRO A 690 -13.19 -30.03 30.64
C PRO A 690 -11.72 -30.14 31.07
N LEU A 691 -10.95 -29.04 31.02
CA LEU A 691 -9.55 -29.03 31.48
C LEU A 691 -9.42 -29.30 32.99
N ALA A 692 -10.26 -28.67 33.82
CA ALA A 692 -10.27 -28.92 35.26
C ALA A 692 -10.64 -30.38 35.57
N THR A 693 -11.59 -30.94 34.81
CA THR A 693 -11.96 -32.35 34.96
C THR A 693 -10.81 -33.27 34.53
N MET A 694 -10.10 -32.95 33.44
CA MET A 694 -8.91 -33.70 33.02
C MET A 694 -7.79 -33.66 34.05
N ASP A 695 -7.53 -32.48 34.60
CA ASP A 695 -6.50 -32.26 35.63
C ASP A 695 -6.80 -33.09 36.88
N MET A 696 -8.08 -33.13 37.29
CA MET A 696 -8.54 -33.99 38.40
C MET A 696 -8.29 -35.48 38.12
N TYR A 697 -8.69 -35.98 36.95
CA TYR A 697 -8.47 -37.39 36.58
C TYR A 697 -6.98 -37.73 36.40
N ALA A 698 -6.18 -36.80 35.87
CA ALA A 698 -4.73 -36.96 35.74
C ALA A 698 -4.05 -37.01 37.12
N GLY A 699 -4.46 -36.16 38.06
CA GLY A 699 -4.00 -36.20 39.45
C GLY A 699 -4.38 -37.52 40.15
N HIS A 700 -5.60 -37.99 39.93
CA HIS A 700 -6.04 -39.28 40.49
C HIS A 700 -5.22 -40.46 39.95
N LEU A 701 -4.98 -40.51 38.62
CA LEU A 701 -4.07 -41.49 38.01
C LEU A 701 -2.65 -41.40 38.57
N GLY A 702 -2.13 -40.19 38.74
CA GLY A 702 -0.83 -39.94 39.35
C GLY A 702 -0.71 -40.53 40.76
N SER A 703 -1.73 -40.30 41.60
CA SER A 703 -1.77 -40.85 42.97
C SER A 703 -1.77 -42.38 43.01
N LEU A 704 -2.56 -43.02 42.14
CA LEU A 704 -2.61 -44.49 42.03
C LEU A 704 -1.27 -45.07 41.57
N LEU A 705 -0.61 -44.42 40.61
CA LEU A 705 0.70 -44.83 40.11
C LEU A 705 1.81 -44.61 41.14
N GLU A 706 1.78 -43.52 41.90
CA GLU A 706 2.74 -43.22 42.97
C GLU A 706 2.62 -44.23 44.12
N GLU A 707 1.40 -44.57 44.52
CA GLU A 707 1.15 -45.61 45.54
C GLU A 707 1.63 -46.99 45.08
N ALA A 708 1.39 -47.35 43.81
CA ALA A 708 1.94 -48.58 43.22
C ALA A 708 3.48 -48.57 43.19
N THR A 709 4.08 -47.41 42.89
CA THR A 709 5.55 -47.24 42.80
C THR A 709 6.22 -47.29 44.16
N ASN A 710 5.59 -46.76 45.21
CA ASN A 710 6.09 -46.84 46.58
C ASN A 710 6.04 -48.27 47.13
N ASN A 711 5.10 -49.09 46.65
CA ASN A 711 4.96 -50.50 47.00
C ASN A 711 5.78 -51.47 46.11
N LYS A 712 6.79 -50.96 45.39
CA LYS A 712 7.63 -51.77 44.49
C LYS A 712 8.43 -52.83 45.26
N GLN A 713 8.35 -54.09 44.83
CA GLN A 713 9.18 -55.17 45.33
C GLN A 713 10.31 -55.48 44.34
N LYS A 714 11.55 -55.54 44.83
CA LYS A 714 12.71 -55.91 44.02
C LYS A 714 12.78 -57.43 43.91
N GLN A 715 12.74 -57.96 42.69
CA GLN A 715 12.88 -59.39 42.40
C GLN A 715 13.94 -59.56 41.31
N GLY A 716 15.16 -59.95 41.71
CA GLY A 716 16.33 -59.96 40.84
C GLY A 716 16.72 -58.56 40.37
N ASP A 717 16.93 -58.39 39.06
CA ASP A 717 17.25 -57.11 38.42
C ASP A 717 16.02 -56.25 38.08
N PHE A 718 14.81 -56.73 38.40
CA PHE A 718 13.55 -56.04 38.08
C PHE A 718 12.80 -55.59 39.34
N TYR A 719 11.99 -54.54 39.19
CA TYR A 719 11.00 -54.11 40.20
C TYR A 719 9.61 -54.53 39.75
N LEU A 720 8.88 -55.21 40.63
CA LEU A 720 7.47 -55.55 40.45
C LEU A 720 6.58 -54.54 41.17
N LEU A 721 5.64 -53.97 40.44
CA LEU A 721 4.60 -53.08 40.93
C LEU A 721 3.37 -53.93 41.26
N LYS A 722 2.91 -53.92 42.52
CA LYS A 722 1.64 -54.52 42.90
C LYS A 722 0.53 -53.49 42.72
N ILE A 723 -0.34 -53.72 41.73
CA ILE A 723 -1.55 -52.95 41.49
C ILE A 723 -2.73 -53.88 41.79
N LYS A 724 -3.69 -53.45 42.63
CA LYS A 724 -4.91 -54.24 42.88
C LYS A 724 -5.78 -54.26 41.62
N GLU A 725 -6.56 -55.31 41.45
CA GLU A 725 -7.47 -55.45 40.30
C GLU A 725 -8.45 -54.27 40.19
N THR A 726 -8.95 -53.78 41.33
CA THR A 726 -9.80 -52.57 41.40
C THR A 726 -9.07 -51.29 40.98
N GLU A 727 -7.79 -51.15 41.31
CA GLU A 727 -6.95 -50.01 40.91
C GLU A 727 -6.67 -50.04 39.40
N LEU A 728 -6.47 -51.23 38.84
CA LEU A 728 -6.29 -51.43 37.40
C LEU A 728 -7.57 -51.07 36.62
N GLU A 729 -8.74 -51.45 37.13
CA GLU A 729 -10.04 -51.06 36.54
C GLU A 729 -10.24 -49.54 36.57
N MET A 730 -9.92 -48.89 37.70
CA MET A 730 -10.01 -47.43 37.83
C MET A 730 -9.07 -46.71 36.85
N ILE A 731 -7.84 -47.22 36.64
CA ILE A 731 -6.89 -46.66 35.67
C ILE A 731 -7.43 -46.77 34.23
N LEU A 732 -7.99 -47.93 33.86
CA LEU A 732 -8.56 -48.15 32.54
C LEU A 732 -9.80 -47.28 32.30
N ASP A 733 -10.65 -47.10 33.30
CA ASP A 733 -11.85 -46.26 33.19
C ASP A 733 -11.51 -44.76 33.14
N ALA A 734 -10.53 -44.32 33.93
CA ALA A 734 -10.01 -42.94 33.88
C ALA A 734 -9.44 -42.62 32.49
N GLY A 735 -8.68 -43.53 31.87
CA GLY A 735 -8.17 -43.35 30.50
C GLY A 735 -9.28 -43.21 29.45
N LYS A 736 -10.34 -44.03 29.54
CA LYS A 736 -11.53 -43.93 28.67
C LYS A 736 -12.28 -42.61 28.88
N THR A 737 -12.45 -42.21 30.13
CA THR A 737 -13.17 -40.99 30.51
C THR A 737 -12.42 -39.73 30.08
N LEU A 738 -11.11 -39.67 30.26
CA LEU A 738 -10.24 -38.59 29.77
C LEU A 738 -10.35 -38.41 28.25
N LYS A 739 -10.30 -39.52 27.48
CA LYS A 739 -10.46 -39.49 26.03
C LYS A 739 -11.84 -38.95 25.63
N LYS A 740 -12.89 -39.35 26.35
CA LYS A 740 -14.27 -38.88 26.11
C LYS A 740 -14.41 -37.38 26.37
N ILE A 741 -13.91 -36.89 27.50
CA ILE A 741 -13.95 -35.46 27.87
C ILE A 741 -13.13 -34.62 26.88
N SER A 742 -11.99 -35.13 26.40
CA SER A 742 -11.16 -34.46 25.40
C SER A 742 -11.87 -34.26 24.07
N SER A 743 -12.46 -35.33 23.53
CA SER A 743 -13.18 -35.25 22.26
C SER A 743 -14.38 -34.32 22.36
N HIS A 744 -15.06 -34.31 23.51
CA HIS A 744 -16.16 -33.39 23.77
C HIS A 744 -15.69 -31.93 23.88
N GLY A 745 -14.59 -31.66 24.60
CA GLY A 745 -14.02 -30.30 24.68
C GLY A 745 -13.60 -29.74 23.32
N ILE A 746 -12.97 -30.55 22.47
CA ILE A 746 -12.57 -30.16 21.11
C ILE A 746 -13.79 -29.82 20.25
N THR A 747 -14.82 -30.66 20.26
CA THR A 747 -16.05 -30.42 19.49
C THR A 747 -16.82 -29.19 19.95
N THR A 748 -16.84 -28.89 21.25
CA THR A 748 -17.39 -27.64 21.79
C THR A 748 -16.60 -26.43 21.29
N VAL A 749 -15.27 -26.48 21.32
CA VAL A 749 -14.40 -25.41 20.78
C VAL A 749 -14.62 -25.21 19.29
N ASP A 750 -14.72 -26.29 18.52
CA ASP A 750 -14.99 -26.20 17.07
C ASP A 750 -16.36 -25.61 16.77
N THR A 751 -17.39 -25.96 17.55
CA THR A 751 -18.74 -25.39 17.44
C THR A 751 -18.73 -23.89 17.77
N LEU A 752 -18.00 -23.49 18.82
CA LEU A 752 -17.79 -22.09 19.20
C LEU A 752 -17.05 -21.30 18.12
N LEU A 753 -15.95 -21.84 17.58
CA LEU A 753 -15.15 -21.22 16.52
C LEU A 753 -15.92 -21.13 15.20
N ALA A 754 -16.73 -22.14 14.87
CA ALA A 754 -17.62 -22.11 13.72
C ALA A 754 -18.68 -21.01 13.88
N SER A 755 -19.23 -20.81 15.09
CA SER A 755 -20.21 -19.75 15.39
C SER A 755 -19.67 -18.31 15.30
N MET A 756 -18.34 -18.14 15.26
CA MET A 756 -17.65 -16.86 15.03
C MET A 756 -17.41 -16.55 13.56
N LYS A 757 -17.22 -17.57 12.72
CA LYS A 757 -16.91 -17.38 11.31
C LYS A 757 -18.23 -17.06 10.58
N SER A 758 -18.25 -15.96 9.82
CA SER A 758 -19.44 -15.53 9.05
C SER A 758 -19.83 -16.50 7.93
N SER A 759 -19.01 -17.51 7.67
CA SER A 759 -19.30 -18.61 6.75
C SER A 759 -18.83 -19.91 7.40
N VAL A 760 -19.68 -20.93 7.36
CA VAL A 760 -19.28 -22.29 7.68
C VAL A 760 -18.26 -22.72 6.62
N ILE A 761 -17.16 -23.34 7.05
CA ILE A 761 -15.95 -23.59 6.25
C ILE A 761 -16.30 -24.06 4.82
N SER A 762 -15.79 -23.38 3.79
CA SER A 762 -16.17 -23.60 2.39
C SER A 762 -15.56 -24.85 1.75
N ASP A 763 -14.51 -25.42 2.35
CA ASP A 763 -13.65 -26.39 1.69
C ASP A 763 -14.13 -27.85 1.80
N ASP A 764 -15.19 -28.15 2.57
CA ASP A 764 -15.70 -29.52 2.80
C ASP A 764 -17.14 -29.76 2.31
N LYS A 765 -17.76 -28.79 1.63
CA LYS A 765 -19.14 -28.91 1.12
C LYS A 765 -19.22 -29.83 -0.10
N LYS A 766 -20.14 -30.78 -0.07
CA LYS A 766 -20.43 -31.71 -1.17
C LYS A 766 -21.94 -31.94 -1.31
N GLU A 767 -22.34 -32.53 -2.43
CA GLU A 767 -23.71 -33.05 -2.56
C GLU A 767 -23.89 -34.24 -1.62
N LEU A 768 -24.95 -34.20 -0.81
CA LEU A 768 -25.30 -35.19 0.19
C LEU A 768 -26.76 -35.62 0.00
N PHE A 769 -27.06 -36.89 0.26
CA PHE A 769 -28.43 -37.39 0.32
C PHE A 769 -28.94 -37.36 1.78
N MET A 770 -30.22 -37.02 1.96
CA MET A 770 -30.83 -36.90 3.28
C MET A 770 -30.83 -38.22 4.06
N ASN A 771 -31.05 -39.36 3.39
CA ASN A 771 -30.99 -40.68 4.03
C ASN A 771 -29.58 -41.01 4.55
N GLU A 772 -28.54 -40.86 3.73
CA GLU A 772 -27.15 -41.11 4.10
C GLU A 772 -26.73 -40.22 5.27
N PHE A 773 -27.16 -38.96 5.26
CA PHE A 773 -26.92 -38.03 6.35
C PHE A 773 -27.54 -38.50 7.68
N ILE A 774 -28.83 -38.86 7.67
CA ILE A 774 -29.55 -39.30 8.86
C ILE A 774 -28.96 -40.61 9.40
N ASP A 775 -28.71 -41.59 8.53
CA ASP A 775 -28.18 -42.90 8.92
C ASP A 775 -26.78 -42.79 9.54
N LEU A 776 -25.89 -41.99 8.93
CA LEU A 776 -24.55 -41.75 9.47
C LEU A 776 -24.59 -40.96 10.78
N ALA A 777 -25.42 -39.93 10.89
CA ALA A 777 -25.53 -39.17 12.12
C ALA A 777 -26.04 -40.06 13.28
N ILE A 778 -27.07 -40.86 13.04
CA ILE A 778 -27.69 -41.71 14.07
C ILE A 778 -26.76 -42.86 14.47
N SER A 779 -26.07 -43.50 13.52
CA SER A 779 -25.12 -44.58 13.82
C SER A 779 -23.88 -44.13 14.60
N GLU A 780 -23.48 -42.87 14.44
CA GLU A 780 -22.35 -42.27 15.19
C GLU A 780 -22.75 -41.72 16.56
N TYR A 781 -24.05 -41.51 16.84
CA TYR A 781 -24.49 -40.93 18.10
C TYR A 781 -24.44 -41.97 19.25
N GLU A 782 -23.45 -41.82 20.15
CA GLU A 782 -23.08 -42.81 21.17
C GLU A 782 -24.23 -43.23 22.11
N LEU A 783 -25.13 -42.32 22.48
CA LEU A 783 -26.24 -42.61 23.42
C LEU A 783 -27.24 -43.63 22.87
N LEU A 784 -27.32 -43.79 21.55
CA LEU A 784 -28.21 -44.75 20.88
C LEU A 784 -27.59 -46.15 20.74
N LYS A 785 -26.27 -46.28 20.83
CA LYS A 785 -25.57 -47.58 20.81
C LYS A 785 -25.86 -48.43 22.06
N GLN A 786 -26.35 -47.82 23.14
CA GLN A 786 -26.62 -48.52 24.40
C GLN A 786 -28.09 -48.94 24.60
N LYS A 787 -29.05 -48.48 23.77
CA LYS A 787 -30.48 -48.88 23.77
C LYS A 787 -31.22 -48.28 22.55
N GLN A 788 -31.82 -49.12 21.70
CA GLN A 788 -32.46 -48.72 20.43
C GLN A 788 -33.93 -48.24 20.54
N ASP A 789 -34.57 -48.26 21.72
CA ASP A 789 -36.04 -48.28 21.83
C ASP A 789 -36.79 -46.93 21.72
N GLY A 790 -36.14 -45.82 21.35
CA GLY A 790 -36.73 -44.47 21.49
C GLY A 790 -36.89 -43.61 20.23
N ILE A 791 -36.29 -43.96 19.08
CA ILE A 791 -36.30 -43.12 17.87
C ILE A 791 -37.06 -43.79 16.73
N LYS A 792 -38.05 -43.09 16.18
CA LYS A 792 -38.75 -43.48 14.95
C LYS A 792 -38.26 -42.61 13.79
N ILE A 793 -37.69 -43.22 12.76
CA ILE A 793 -37.22 -42.54 11.55
C ILE A 793 -38.17 -42.90 10.40
N ILE A 794 -38.69 -41.88 9.70
CA ILE A 794 -39.57 -42.06 8.55
C ILE A 794 -39.04 -41.19 7.39
N ILE A 795 -38.48 -41.83 6.36
CA ILE A 795 -38.01 -41.13 5.16
C ILE A 795 -39.05 -41.34 4.06
N ILE A 796 -39.78 -40.28 3.71
CA ILE A 796 -40.83 -40.30 2.67
C ILE A 796 -40.25 -39.88 1.32
N ASP A 797 -39.37 -38.88 1.33
CA ASP A 797 -38.66 -38.38 0.14
C ASP A 797 -37.17 -38.19 0.46
N ASN A 798 -36.32 -38.85 -0.31
CA ASN A 798 -34.87 -38.78 -0.15
C ASN A 798 -34.27 -37.73 -1.10
N PHE A 799 -34.20 -36.49 -0.62
CA PHE A 799 -33.72 -35.36 -1.40
C PHE A 799 -32.22 -35.09 -1.22
N GLN A 800 -31.65 -34.40 -2.22
CA GLN A 800 -30.26 -33.95 -2.22
C GLN A 800 -30.11 -32.50 -1.76
N PHE A 801 -29.03 -32.21 -1.06
CA PHE A 801 -28.63 -30.86 -0.68
C PHE A 801 -27.11 -30.69 -0.72
N TYR A 802 -26.63 -29.44 -0.83
CA TYR A 802 -25.20 -29.13 -0.89
C TYR A 802 -24.72 -28.58 0.46
N GLY A 803 -23.88 -29.33 1.18
CA GLY A 803 -23.49 -28.98 2.54
C GLY A 803 -22.30 -29.76 3.09
N SER A 804 -21.85 -29.37 4.28
CA SER A 804 -20.80 -30.06 5.03
C SER A 804 -21.40 -31.18 5.87
N MET A 805 -20.92 -32.41 5.69
CA MET A 805 -21.35 -33.56 6.48
C MET A 805 -21.08 -33.33 7.98
N TYR A 806 -19.95 -32.72 8.32
CA TYR A 806 -19.54 -32.49 9.70
C TYR A 806 -20.50 -31.53 10.44
N PHE A 807 -20.73 -30.34 9.89
CA PHE A 807 -21.58 -29.34 10.54
C PHE A 807 -23.05 -29.73 10.57
N MET A 808 -23.51 -30.47 9.57
CA MET A 808 -24.86 -31.06 9.54
C MET A 808 -25.04 -32.09 10.65
N LYS A 809 -24.07 -32.99 10.86
CA LYS A 809 -24.11 -33.94 11.99
C LYS A 809 -24.16 -33.21 13.32
N GLN A 810 -23.35 -32.17 13.48
CA GLN A 810 -23.31 -31.38 14.71
C GLN A 810 -24.64 -30.65 14.98
N MET A 811 -25.30 -30.15 13.94
CA MET A 811 -26.64 -29.56 14.06
C MET A 811 -27.65 -30.61 14.58
N LEU A 812 -27.66 -31.82 14.01
CA LEU A 812 -28.56 -32.88 14.45
C LEU A 812 -28.22 -33.38 15.87
N PHE A 813 -26.93 -33.46 16.23
CA PHE A 813 -26.49 -33.77 17.60
C PHE A 813 -26.95 -32.72 18.60
N ASN A 814 -26.96 -31.43 18.23
CA ASN A 814 -27.50 -30.38 19.09
C ASN A 814 -29.01 -30.56 19.34
N LEU A 815 -29.78 -30.95 18.32
CA LEU A 815 -31.21 -31.23 18.48
C LEU A 815 -31.44 -32.47 19.36
N LEU A 816 -30.74 -33.57 19.09
CA LEU A 816 -30.79 -34.80 19.89
C LEU A 816 -30.40 -34.55 21.35
N ASN A 817 -29.30 -33.84 21.60
CA ASN A 817 -28.84 -33.50 22.95
C ASN A 817 -29.89 -32.66 23.69
N ASN A 818 -30.54 -31.71 23.02
CA ASN A 818 -31.62 -30.94 23.63
C ASN A 818 -32.81 -31.82 24.01
N SER A 819 -33.23 -32.74 23.13
CA SER A 819 -34.33 -33.66 23.42
C SER A 819 -34.03 -34.57 24.59
N TYR A 820 -32.84 -35.19 24.67
CA TYR A 820 -32.48 -36.03 25.82
C TYR A 820 -32.27 -35.25 27.12
N LYS A 821 -31.67 -34.04 27.04
CA LYS A 821 -31.43 -33.19 28.21
C LYS A 821 -32.74 -32.72 28.86
N TYR A 822 -33.78 -32.48 28.07
CA TYR A 822 -35.03 -31.88 28.54
C TYR A 822 -36.24 -32.82 28.56
N GLY A 823 -36.23 -33.90 27.77
CA GLY A 823 -37.24 -34.96 27.77
C GLY A 823 -36.87 -36.17 28.63
N GLY A 824 -35.61 -36.27 29.09
CA GLY A 824 -35.13 -37.40 29.88
C GLY A 824 -34.85 -38.66 29.04
N ARG A 825 -34.56 -39.77 29.72
CA ARG A 825 -34.10 -41.02 29.06
C ARG A 825 -35.16 -41.74 28.21
N ASN A 826 -36.44 -41.42 28.36
CA ASN A 826 -37.56 -42.08 27.67
C ASN A 826 -38.23 -41.21 26.59
N VAL A 827 -37.61 -40.09 26.21
CA VAL A 827 -38.15 -39.19 25.18
C VAL A 827 -38.23 -39.94 23.84
N LYS A 828 -39.40 -39.88 23.19
CA LYS A 828 -39.61 -40.41 21.85
C LYS A 828 -39.32 -39.33 20.82
N ILE A 829 -38.41 -39.64 19.91
CA ILE A 829 -37.98 -38.73 18.85
C ILE A 829 -38.50 -39.27 17.51
N ASN A 830 -39.21 -38.44 16.77
CA ASN A 830 -39.69 -38.74 15.42
C ASN A 830 -38.97 -37.84 14.42
N ILE A 831 -38.21 -38.45 13.52
CA ILE A 831 -37.48 -37.76 12.45
C ILE A 831 -38.16 -38.11 11.12
N ARG A 832 -38.75 -37.12 10.46
CA ARG A 832 -39.45 -37.27 9.18
C ARG A 832 -38.80 -36.40 8.10
N ALA A 833 -38.48 -36.98 6.96
CA ALA A 833 -37.95 -36.26 5.80
C ALA A 833 -38.94 -36.28 4.62
N GLU A 834 -39.36 -35.10 4.14
CA GLU A 834 -40.23 -34.95 2.95
C GLU A 834 -40.09 -33.56 2.30
N ASN A 835 -40.25 -33.46 0.97
CA ASN A 835 -40.36 -32.18 0.25
C ASN A 835 -39.24 -31.16 0.57
N ASN A 836 -37.98 -31.58 0.59
CA ASN A 836 -36.81 -30.77 1.02
C ASN A 836 -36.90 -30.23 2.46
N LYS A 837 -37.66 -30.89 3.32
CA LYS A 837 -37.76 -30.56 4.74
C LYS A 837 -37.40 -31.75 5.60
N LEU A 838 -36.71 -31.47 6.70
CA LEU A 838 -36.47 -32.40 7.79
C LEU A 838 -37.25 -31.91 9.02
N TYR A 839 -38.21 -32.72 9.45
CA TYR A 839 -38.98 -32.52 10.67
C TYR A 839 -38.35 -33.34 11.78
N PHE A 840 -37.94 -32.67 12.83
CA PHE A 840 -37.39 -33.29 14.03
C PHE A 840 -38.33 -33.00 15.19
N ARG A 841 -39.05 -34.01 15.69
CA ARG A 841 -40.04 -33.84 16.76
C ARG A 841 -39.70 -34.70 17.97
N ASP A 842 -39.74 -34.11 19.16
CA ASP A 842 -39.70 -34.83 20.43
C ASP A 842 -41.00 -34.64 21.23
N ASP A 843 -41.31 -35.61 22.09
CA ASP A 843 -42.42 -35.56 23.07
C ASP A 843 -41.94 -35.11 24.46
N GLY A 844 -40.85 -34.35 24.52
CA GLY A 844 -40.31 -33.82 25.77
C GLY A 844 -41.17 -32.70 26.36
N LYS A 845 -40.61 -32.01 27.36
CA LYS A 845 -41.30 -30.96 28.14
C LYS A 845 -41.83 -29.75 27.34
N GLY A 846 -41.49 -29.62 26.05
CA GLY A 846 -41.84 -28.45 25.23
C GLY A 846 -41.15 -27.14 25.66
N ILE A 847 -41.34 -26.11 24.83
CA ILE A 847 -40.83 -24.74 25.00
C ILE A 847 -42.06 -23.83 25.19
N ALA A 848 -41.98 -22.89 26.14
CA ALA A 848 -43.05 -21.93 26.39
C ALA A 848 -43.15 -20.95 25.21
N GLU A 849 -44.37 -20.50 24.89
CA GLU A 849 -44.63 -19.64 23.72
C GLU A 849 -43.84 -18.33 23.75
N GLU A 850 -43.69 -17.76 24.94
CA GLU A 850 -42.89 -16.55 25.22
C GLU A 850 -41.40 -16.71 24.89
N ASP A 851 -40.87 -17.93 24.92
CA ASP A 851 -39.45 -18.20 24.70
C ASP A 851 -39.10 -18.41 23.23
N ILE A 852 -40.08 -18.83 22.41
CA ILE A 852 -39.89 -19.21 21.01
C ILE A 852 -39.18 -18.13 20.18
N PRO A 853 -39.48 -16.82 20.32
CA PRO A 853 -38.78 -15.77 19.57
C PRO A 853 -37.27 -15.71 19.84
N TYR A 854 -36.84 -16.12 21.04
CA TYR A 854 -35.48 -15.91 21.54
C TYR A 854 -34.60 -17.17 21.51
N ILE A 855 -35.16 -18.37 21.29
CA ILE A 855 -34.40 -19.63 21.36
C ILE A 855 -33.23 -19.75 20.38
N PHE A 856 -33.25 -18.94 19.31
CA PHE A 856 -32.18 -18.89 18.32
C PHE A 856 -31.20 -17.74 18.54
N ASP A 857 -31.45 -16.88 19.52
CA ASP A 857 -30.55 -15.80 19.89
C ASP A 857 -29.32 -16.38 20.57
N LYS A 858 -28.15 -15.83 20.22
CA LYS A 858 -26.88 -16.29 20.78
C LYS A 858 -26.91 -16.07 22.30
N PHE A 859 -26.49 -17.08 23.05
CA PHE A 859 -26.44 -17.08 24.52
C PHE A 859 -27.79 -17.08 25.24
N TYR A 860 -28.91 -17.20 24.51
CA TYR A 860 -30.21 -17.37 25.14
C TYR A 860 -30.34 -18.78 25.72
N THR A 861 -30.52 -18.88 27.04
CA THR A 861 -30.76 -20.15 27.71
C THR A 861 -31.50 -19.96 29.04
N LYS A 862 -32.43 -20.88 29.35
CA LYS A 862 -33.07 -21.00 30.67
C LYS A 862 -32.40 -22.07 31.55
N SER A 863 -31.33 -22.69 31.08
CA SER A 863 -30.61 -23.74 31.82
C SER A 863 -29.40 -23.15 32.54
N LYS A 864 -29.22 -23.48 33.83
CA LYS A 864 -28.03 -23.12 34.60
C LYS A 864 -26.72 -23.72 34.05
N SER A 865 -26.80 -24.68 33.13
CA SER A 865 -25.66 -25.38 32.50
C SER A 865 -25.66 -25.29 30.97
N GLY A 866 -26.50 -24.44 30.37
CA GLY A 866 -26.54 -24.25 28.93
C GLY A 866 -25.72 -23.04 28.51
N THR A 867 -25.06 -23.10 27.36
CA THR A 867 -24.36 -21.94 26.78
C THR A 867 -25.26 -21.05 25.93
N GLY A 868 -26.43 -21.55 25.52
CA GLY A 868 -27.33 -20.85 24.59
C GLY A 868 -26.79 -20.77 23.15
N ILE A 869 -25.79 -21.58 22.79
CA ILE A 869 -25.11 -21.49 21.48
C ILE A 869 -25.62 -22.56 20.50
N GLY A 870 -26.09 -23.71 21.00
CA GLY A 870 -26.44 -24.86 20.15
C GLY A 870 -27.53 -24.58 19.11
N LEU A 871 -28.64 -23.95 19.50
CA LEU A 871 -29.73 -23.61 18.57
C LEU A 871 -29.36 -22.43 17.65
N ALA A 872 -28.65 -21.43 18.17
CA ALA A 872 -28.10 -20.35 17.36
C ALA A 872 -27.14 -20.88 16.26
N PHE A 873 -26.34 -21.91 16.59
CA PHE A 873 -25.51 -22.64 15.63
C PHE A 873 -26.35 -23.36 14.58
N CYS A 874 -27.44 -24.04 14.96
CA CYS A 874 -28.35 -24.67 14.00
C CYS A 874 -28.93 -23.66 13.00
N LYS A 875 -29.34 -22.48 13.48
CA LYS A 875 -29.82 -21.38 12.61
C LYS A 875 -28.74 -20.88 11.65
N MET A 876 -27.52 -20.70 12.14
CA MET A 876 -26.38 -20.29 11.31
C MET A 876 -26.06 -21.32 10.23
N VAL A 877 -26.02 -22.62 10.57
CA VAL A 877 -25.77 -23.70 9.59
C VAL A 877 -26.84 -23.69 8.50
N MET A 878 -28.11 -23.55 8.87
CA MET A 878 -29.19 -23.50 7.88
C MET A 878 -29.11 -22.26 6.98
N GLN A 879 -28.77 -21.09 7.53
CA GLN A 879 -28.60 -19.86 6.75
C GLN A 879 -27.42 -19.97 5.76
N ASP A 880 -26.32 -20.58 6.17
CA ASP A 880 -25.13 -20.79 5.32
C ASP A 880 -25.40 -21.78 4.17
N LEU A 881 -26.34 -22.71 4.35
CA LEU A 881 -26.85 -23.58 3.29
C LEU A 881 -27.84 -22.87 2.35
N GLY A 882 -28.27 -21.65 2.67
CA GLY A 882 -29.36 -20.95 1.97
C GLY A 882 -30.76 -21.47 2.33
N GLY A 883 -30.88 -22.17 3.47
CA GLY A 883 -32.13 -22.68 4.04
C GLY A 883 -32.59 -21.92 5.29
N TYR A 884 -33.59 -22.46 5.98
CA TYR A 884 -34.16 -21.86 7.20
C TYR A 884 -34.58 -22.92 8.22
N ILE A 885 -34.55 -22.58 9.51
CA ILE A 885 -35.02 -23.41 10.62
C ILE A 885 -36.16 -22.71 11.37
N GLU A 886 -37.24 -23.44 11.62
CA GLU A 886 -38.40 -22.99 12.42
C GLU A 886 -38.59 -23.92 13.61
N CYS A 887 -39.20 -23.43 14.70
CA CYS A 887 -39.56 -24.23 15.86
C CYS A 887 -41.05 -24.07 16.18
N LYS A 888 -41.76 -25.19 16.31
CA LYS A 888 -43.14 -25.28 16.80
C LYS A 888 -43.15 -26.12 18.07
N SER A 889 -43.66 -25.57 19.15
CA SER A 889 -43.65 -26.28 20.43
C SER A 889 -44.89 -25.96 21.24
N ARG A 890 -45.31 -26.93 22.06
CA ARG A 890 -46.33 -26.73 23.09
C ARG A 890 -45.79 -27.25 24.40
N LEU A 891 -45.73 -26.37 25.39
CA LEU A 891 -45.26 -26.67 26.73
C LEU A 891 -46.01 -27.90 27.31
N GLY A 892 -45.25 -28.82 27.90
CA GLY A 892 -45.71 -30.10 28.44
C GLY A 892 -46.13 -31.15 27.41
N LYS A 893 -45.99 -30.88 26.09
CA LYS A 893 -46.45 -31.81 25.04
C LYS A 893 -45.38 -32.21 24.02
N TYR A 894 -44.78 -31.25 23.32
CA TYR A 894 -43.83 -31.56 22.24
C TYR A 894 -42.97 -30.36 21.83
N THR A 895 -41.85 -30.64 21.17
CA THR A 895 -41.04 -29.66 20.42
C THR A 895 -40.80 -30.20 19.02
N GLU A 896 -41.00 -29.40 17.99
CA GLU A 896 -40.80 -29.75 16.59
C GLU A 896 -39.95 -28.68 15.89
N PHE A 897 -38.78 -29.08 15.41
CA PHE A 897 -37.92 -28.26 14.56
C PHE A 897 -38.13 -28.62 13.10
N ILE A 898 -38.34 -27.61 12.25
CA ILE A 898 -38.56 -27.76 10.82
C ILE A 898 -37.39 -27.13 10.08
N LEU A 899 -36.55 -27.97 9.47
CA LEU A 899 -35.38 -27.56 8.69
C LEU A 899 -35.73 -27.58 7.21
N THR A 900 -35.70 -26.43 6.54
CA THR A 900 -36.04 -26.28 5.12
C THR A 900 -34.77 -26.07 4.29
N PHE A 901 -34.55 -26.94 3.30
CA PHE A 901 -33.38 -26.94 2.43
C PHE A 901 -33.69 -26.36 1.03
N PRO A 902 -32.76 -25.64 0.39
CA PRO A 902 -32.94 -25.20 -0.98
C PRO A 902 -32.84 -26.39 -1.97
N LYS A 903 -33.58 -26.33 -3.09
CA LYS A 903 -33.46 -27.32 -4.17
C LYS A 903 -32.05 -27.30 -4.76
N ALA A 904 -31.41 -28.47 -4.88
CA ALA A 904 -30.11 -28.61 -5.52
C ALA A 904 -30.14 -28.03 -6.95
N LYS A 905 -29.37 -26.98 -7.22
CA LYS A 905 -29.16 -26.47 -8.58
C LYS A 905 -28.21 -27.43 -9.32
N LYS A 906 -28.62 -27.97 -10.47
CA LYS A 906 -27.72 -28.63 -11.43
C LYS A 906 -26.55 -27.70 -11.73
N ILE A 907 -25.37 -27.95 -11.15
CA ILE A 907 -24.14 -27.29 -11.56
C ILE A 907 -23.80 -27.86 -12.94
N ARG A 908 -24.02 -27.08 -14.00
CA ARG A 908 -23.53 -27.40 -15.35
C ARG A 908 -22.01 -27.48 -15.29
N LYS A 909 -21.46 -28.70 -15.25
CA LYS A 909 -20.06 -28.95 -15.64
C LYS A 909 -19.93 -28.50 -17.10
N LEU A 910 -19.26 -27.36 -17.32
CA LEU A 910 -18.73 -27.02 -18.64
C LEU A 910 -17.61 -28.02 -18.95
N THR A 911 -17.99 -29.14 -19.55
CA THR A 911 -17.07 -30.09 -20.17
C THR A 911 -16.32 -29.37 -21.29
N LYS A 912 -15.03 -29.07 -21.07
CA LYS A 912 -14.12 -28.81 -22.19
C LYS A 912 -13.96 -30.14 -22.94
N LYS A 913 -14.52 -30.20 -24.15
CA LYS A 913 -14.26 -31.26 -25.13
C LYS A 913 -12.76 -31.31 -25.46
N GLN A 914 -12.36 -32.56 -25.75
CA GLN A 914 -11.05 -33.16 -26.03
C GLN A 914 -9.96 -32.25 -26.59
#